data_AF-A0A4R9K347-F1
#
_entry.id   AF-A0A4R9K347-F1
#
_cell.length_a   1.000
_cell.length_b   1.000
_cell.length_c   1.000
_cell.angle_alpha   90.00
_cell.angle_beta   90.00
_cell.angle_gamma   90.00
#
_symmetry.space_group_name_H-M   'P 1'
#
loop_
_entity.id
_entity.type
_entity.pdbx_description
1 polymer ?
#
loop_
_entity_poly.entity_id
_entity_poly.type
_entity_poly.pdbx_seq_one_letter_code
_entity_poly.pdbx_strand_id
1 'polypeptide(L)'
;MILDRMHLILWPLIPSNPSEIQYFWYQLPYAIPGLLTFVVGLLLFISGVARAGRPGPKGLFLSFAIACLSFGTLGLLLGLRAIIQDEKLLLLLNTAVYPIVLLFTPMSGHFLHRILEKKYPIIRWMNWLNWGAMLFGFIGILMNKAFTGEFIEYPFGKYPVSTIFLKPWGIIGVGSYFLIGVPCIIHYVRKYSFKEKKTLVFGQNLLIVLTASNLPSFVGVPFFPGGNFSFIPMLILAYGVFRSDFLSLGDFLFRKNALFYFLNALIACVFITMATAVVHLVSQEDLAKIYGSVWLFIPVLSTLAVFWLGIIVGGTNPSSPLNQMAAFSLYIYGAQLISATAIDVISDPIIAYRITQACYVVFFLAPSVHIRFAFLALKRPLPKFFFLFDIAVLVLCIAAFTPWLFVGFYEFAWGRIFSSGPVIQIFGVVGVLGIFAVLKEWISALRTKSVAPLGNFAVTFLLLGSLMLLLNLPATQGFPIYPLGNLSILPTGILAYGVLKNETLSRQKQAFRISHRVSLLSLLLIPFLLFLIFPFLSKEAPLHARILHLLLFGSPILLFGYQLAFFLTRPISAELDDLFHSLEDAKGQEEISRKNAETLSELAKRINSTNDLSEILNFVEDYITQRFGPKAFLALFKVDEVGKELIAHHKVLDFKVENLQKFYALKVPISEEGGTLSRAVQRQKLLYIPKINMSWLSKSPIDEKIVELLGIESFLHIPLIVQGKSLGVLAITWLQDSPLAQKDLKEVSALGDQIAGAVQNAVLLHERTEAVREIEELNGFARILNSTLDLDQVFKAAFDFILNHTSADTIWLLIRNKEKEVLSTYSKGITPKGMSEKEAQFFLNLEVPLNSDGGSLYQTFLEETPLYIDDIGATRNISNELNGQKYFFSKLDIKIAAKGHLRSFLQIPLILNQEVIGIICITAFKRKLGLNKREIDQIVRICEQITSALHNALLYDQIKKLLSETESSREKADTLLLNILPAEVAGELKEKGEVKPILYESATILFTDFKGFTQIAEILSPSSLIEELDGCFSQFDEIVHRYKLEKLKTIGDSYMCVGGIPAKNGTHAIDACLAALELQAFMNQMQAIKKELGLPYWQMRIGIHTGPVIAGVIGKKKFAFDVWGDAVNTASRLESAGEVGKVNISQDTYSLVKDFFKTEYRGTVPVKNKGDMAMHFLLGLKEEFALRDGRVPNEEFKEKYLQLF
;
A
#
# COMPACT_ATOMS: atom_id res chain seq x y z
N MET A 1 -36.70 -38.21 39.59
CA MET A 1 -37.37 -36.93 39.24
C MET A 1 -36.51 -35.93 38.46
N ILE A 2 -35.36 -35.44 38.97
CA ILE A 2 -34.44 -34.58 38.17
C ILE A 2 -33.71 -35.40 37.09
N LEU A 3 -33.28 -36.63 37.42
CA LEU A 3 -32.69 -37.57 36.46
C LEU A 3 -33.68 -38.10 35.41
N ASP A 4 -34.95 -38.31 35.76
CA ASP A 4 -36.00 -38.69 34.79
C ASP A 4 -36.38 -37.55 33.85
N ARG A 5 -36.29 -36.28 34.30
CA ARG A 5 -36.41 -35.11 33.41
C ARG A 5 -35.17 -34.90 32.55
N MET A 6 -33.99 -35.37 32.96
CA MET A 6 -32.79 -35.33 32.11
C MET A 6 -32.89 -36.24 30.88
N HIS A 7 -33.61 -37.37 30.96
CA HIS A 7 -33.89 -38.21 29.81
C HIS A 7 -34.74 -37.54 28.72
N LEU A 8 -35.56 -36.54 29.08
CA LEU A 8 -36.35 -35.70 28.15
C LEU A 8 -35.58 -34.46 27.64
N ILE A 9 -34.44 -34.14 28.24
CA ILE A 9 -33.65 -32.92 27.97
C ILE A 9 -32.43 -33.21 27.08
N LEU A 10 -31.99 -34.47 27.00
CA LEU A 10 -30.72 -34.79 26.33
C LEU A 10 -30.85 -35.06 24.83
N TRP A 11 -32.05 -35.25 24.30
CA TRP A 11 -32.22 -35.58 22.89
C TRP A 11 -33.51 -34.98 22.32
N PRO A 12 -33.47 -34.27 21.19
CA PRO A 12 -34.69 -34.08 20.42
C PRO A 12 -35.18 -35.47 20.01
N LEU A 13 -36.42 -35.79 20.39
CA LEU A 13 -37.09 -37.05 20.10
C LEU A 13 -37.00 -37.34 18.60
N ILE A 14 -36.17 -38.33 18.23
CA ILE A 14 -36.27 -38.96 16.91
C ILE A 14 -37.62 -39.68 16.91
N PRO A 15 -38.46 -39.53 15.88
CA PRO A 15 -39.63 -40.40 15.72
C PRO A 15 -39.16 -41.85 15.85
N SER A 16 -39.88 -42.72 16.57
CA SER A 16 -39.45 -44.10 16.80
C SER A 16 -39.21 -44.91 15.51
N ASN A 17 -39.72 -44.44 14.36
CA ASN A 17 -39.38 -44.89 13.01
C ASN A 17 -39.41 -43.69 12.05
N PRO A 18 -38.29 -42.97 11.85
CA PRO A 18 -38.25 -41.91 10.85
C PRO A 18 -38.25 -42.54 9.46
N SER A 19 -38.92 -41.91 8.49
CA SER A 19 -38.70 -42.25 7.07
C SER A 19 -37.24 -41.99 6.69
N GLU A 20 -36.73 -42.61 5.62
CA GLU A 20 -35.34 -42.38 5.18
C GLU A 20 -35.02 -40.90 4.97
N ILE A 21 -36.00 -40.12 4.49
CA ILE A 21 -35.90 -38.67 4.30
C ILE A 21 -35.83 -37.95 5.65
N GLN A 22 -36.66 -38.34 6.62
CA GLN A 22 -36.62 -37.77 7.97
C GLN A 22 -35.31 -38.10 8.69
N TYR A 23 -34.83 -39.34 8.55
CA TYR A 23 -33.54 -39.78 9.09
C TYR A 23 -32.38 -38.98 8.47
N PHE A 24 -32.41 -38.80 7.14
CA PHE A 24 -31.45 -37.97 6.43
C PHE A 24 -31.40 -36.55 6.98
N TRP A 25 -32.54 -35.84 7.06
CA TRP A 25 -32.58 -34.47 7.58
C TRP A 25 -32.21 -34.37 9.05
N TYR A 26 -32.56 -35.38 9.84
CA TYR A 26 -32.17 -35.47 11.24
C TYR A 26 -30.65 -35.58 11.41
N GLN A 27 -30.01 -36.41 10.58
CA GLN A 27 -28.57 -36.71 10.64
C GLN A 27 -27.70 -35.72 9.83
N LEU A 28 -28.32 -34.94 8.95
CA LEU A 28 -27.63 -34.03 8.03
C LEU A 28 -26.65 -33.07 8.74
N PRO A 29 -26.97 -32.41 9.87
CA PRO A 29 -26.01 -31.53 10.52
C PRO A 29 -24.77 -32.24 11.06
N TYR A 30 -24.90 -33.52 11.43
CA TYR A 30 -23.76 -34.34 11.86
C TYR A 30 -22.92 -34.80 10.66
N ALA A 31 -23.55 -34.95 9.49
CA ALA A 31 -22.86 -35.28 8.25
C ALA A 31 -22.18 -34.09 7.57
N ILE A 32 -22.78 -32.90 7.65
CA ILE A 32 -22.33 -31.69 6.94
C ILE A 32 -20.82 -31.42 7.14
N PRO A 33 -20.28 -31.42 8.37
CA PRO A 33 -18.86 -31.16 8.55
C PRO A 33 -17.99 -32.23 7.87
N GLY A 34 -18.39 -33.51 7.97
CA GLY A 34 -17.71 -34.63 7.31
C GLY A 34 -17.75 -34.51 5.78
N LEU A 35 -18.91 -34.19 5.21
CA LEU A 35 -19.07 -33.95 3.77
C LEU A 35 -18.27 -32.72 3.31
N LEU A 36 -18.25 -31.65 4.10
CA LEU A 36 -17.43 -30.47 3.83
C LEU A 36 -15.94 -30.81 3.87
N THR A 37 -15.52 -31.63 4.83
CA THR A 37 -14.18 -32.22 4.90
C THR A 37 -13.85 -33.02 3.65
N PHE A 38 -14.79 -33.81 3.13
CA PHE A 38 -14.62 -34.51 1.86
C PHE A 38 -14.40 -33.57 0.68
N VAL A 39 -15.30 -32.60 0.52
CA VAL A 39 -15.22 -31.62 -0.58
C VAL A 39 -13.91 -30.84 -0.52
N VAL A 40 -13.55 -30.31 0.64
CA VAL A 40 -12.28 -29.59 0.84
C VAL A 40 -11.09 -30.50 0.58
N GLY A 41 -11.13 -31.75 1.06
CA GLY A 41 -10.06 -32.72 0.83
C GLY A 41 -9.87 -33.09 -0.63
N LEU A 42 -10.96 -33.27 -1.37
CA LEU A 42 -10.90 -33.53 -2.80
C LEU A 42 -10.32 -32.33 -3.56
N LEU A 43 -10.77 -31.11 -3.25
CA LEU A 43 -10.24 -29.89 -3.85
C LEU A 43 -8.74 -29.71 -3.58
N LEU A 44 -8.30 -29.97 -2.34
CA LEU A 44 -6.89 -29.87 -1.95
C LEU A 44 -6.03 -31.00 -2.52
N PHE A 45 -6.60 -32.20 -2.70
CA PHE A 45 -5.96 -33.28 -3.42
C PHE A 45 -5.70 -32.88 -4.88
N ILE A 46 -6.73 -32.41 -5.59
CA ILE A 46 -6.61 -31.94 -6.98
C ILE A 46 -5.56 -30.82 -7.07
N SER A 47 -5.64 -29.84 -6.16
CA SER A 47 -4.70 -28.71 -6.10
C SER A 47 -3.27 -29.16 -5.83
N GLY A 48 -3.08 -30.12 -4.92
CA GLY A 48 -1.77 -30.66 -4.57
C GLY A 48 -1.15 -31.48 -5.70
N VAL A 49 -1.94 -32.31 -6.40
CA VAL A 49 -1.51 -33.07 -7.58
C VAL A 49 -1.14 -32.13 -8.73
N ALA A 50 -2.01 -31.15 -9.03
CA ALA A 50 -1.76 -30.14 -10.06
C ALA A 50 -0.46 -29.35 -9.79
N ARG A 51 -0.19 -29.02 -8.52
CA ARG A 51 1.05 -28.34 -8.11
C ARG A 51 2.28 -29.24 -8.18
N ALA A 52 2.14 -30.54 -7.88
CA ALA A 52 3.23 -31.51 -7.99
C ALA A 52 3.73 -31.72 -9.43
N GLY A 53 2.88 -31.43 -10.43
CA GLY A 53 3.24 -31.41 -11.85
C GLY A 53 4.14 -30.24 -12.27
N ARG A 54 4.33 -29.22 -11.42
CA ARG A 54 5.16 -28.03 -11.68
C ARG A 54 6.55 -28.14 -11.02
N PRO A 55 7.55 -27.31 -11.42
CA PRO A 55 8.86 -27.28 -10.78
C PRO A 55 8.76 -26.96 -9.28
N GLY A 56 9.34 -27.80 -8.41
CA GLY A 56 9.28 -27.64 -6.96
C GLY A 56 9.46 -28.95 -6.17
N PRO A 57 9.29 -28.94 -4.84
CA PRO A 57 9.42 -30.13 -3.99
C PRO A 57 8.26 -31.13 -4.20
N LYS A 58 8.29 -31.88 -5.32
CA LYS A 58 7.25 -32.86 -5.73
C LYS A 58 6.79 -33.77 -4.59
N GLY A 59 7.73 -34.32 -3.82
CA GLY A 59 7.42 -35.20 -2.70
C GLY A 59 6.63 -34.54 -1.56
N LEU A 60 6.78 -33.23 -1.33
CA LEU A 60 6.00 -32.51 -0.33
C LEU A 60 4.54 -32.34 -0.79
N PHE A 61 4.33 -31.90 -2.04
CA PHE A 61 3.00 -31.68 -2.60
C PHE A 61 2.22 -32.97 -2.78
N LEU A 62 2.87 -34.06 -3.21
CA LEU A 62 2.23 -35.36 -3.33
C LEU A 62 1.82 -35.93 -1.96
N SER A 63 2.66 -35.73 -0.93
CA SER A 63 2.32 -36.15 0.44
C SER A 63 1.15 -35.37 1.02
N PHE A 64 1.16 -34.06 0.80
CA PHE A 64 0.06 -33.18 1.17
C PHE A 64 -1.24 -33.58 0.45
N ALA A 65 -1.18 -33.81 -0.87
CA ALA A 65 -2.35 -34.18 -1.66
C ALA A 65 -2.99 -35.48 -1.17
N ILE A 66 -2.19 -36.54 -1.01
CA ILE A 66 -2.69 -37.85 -0.59
C ILE A 66 -3.18 -37.79 0.87
N ALA A 67 -2.52 -37.04 1.75
CA ALA A 67 -3.03 -36.80 3.09
C ALA A 67 -4.39 -36.09 3.06
N CYS A 68 -4.57 -35.07 2.22
CA CYS A 68 -5.84 -34.37 2.08
C CYS A 68 -6.94 -35.24 1.47
N LEU A 69 -6.61 -36.08 0.49
CA LEU A 69 -7.55 -37.06 -0.04
C LEU A 69 -7.99 -38.02 1.07
N SER A 70 -7.03 -38.58 1.80
CA SER A 70 -7.28 -39.52 2.89
C SER A 70 -8.18 -38.93 3.99
N PHE A 71 -7.96 -37.68 4.36
CA PHE A 71 -8.82 -36.96 5.30
C PHE A 71 -10.17 -36.58 4.76
N GLY A 72 -10.22 -36.11 3.52
CA GLY A 72 -11.48 -35.85 2.85
C GLY A 72 -12.33 -37.10 2.87
N THR A 73 -11.72 -38.22 2.53
CA THR A 73 -12.34 -39.52 2.51
C THR A 73 -12.74 -40.04 3.90
N LEU A 74 -11.98 -39.72 4.95
CA LEU A 74 -12.40 -39.93 6.34
C LEU A 74 -13.62 -39.07 6.69
N GLY A 75 -13.67 -37.82 6.25
CA GLY A 75 -14.82 -36.93 6.40
C GLY A 75 -16.06 -37.47 5.69
N LEU A 76 -15.91 -37.95 4.44
CA LEU A 76 -16.99 -38.61 3.71
C LEU A 76 -17.53 -39.78 4.52
N LEU A 77 -16.64 -40.62 5.03
CA LEU A 77 -17.00 -41.80 5.78
C LEU A 77 -17.74 -41.47 7.07
N LEU A 78 -17.26 -40.48 7.85
CA LEU A 78 -17.96 -40.00 9.04
C LEU A 78 -19.30 -39.35 8.69
N GLY A 79 -19.39 -38.67 7.54
CA GLY A 79 -20.63 -38.12 7.02
C GLY A 79 -21.64 -39.20 6.65
N LEU A 80 -21.22 -40.21 5.89
CA LEU A 80 -22.04 -41.35 5.50
C LEU A 80 -22.54 -42.14 6.72
N ARG A 81 -21.72 -42.27 7.77
CA ARG A 81 -22.13 -42.88 9.05
C ARG A 81 -23.27 -42.14 9.72
N ALA A 82 -23.36 -40.83 9.55
CA ALA A 82 -24.50 -40.06 10.03
C ALA A 82 -25.72 -40.30 9.14
N ILE A 83 -25.65 -40.06 7.82
CA ILE A 83 -26.85 -40.00 6.96
C ILE A 83 -27.38 -41.34 6.44
N ILE A 84 -26.57 -42.40 6.38
CA ILE A 84 -27.03 -43.70 5.86
C ILE A 84 -27.63 -44.54 6.98
N GLN A 85 -28.91 -44.89 6.81
CA GLN A 85 -29.64 -45.77 7.72
C GLN A 85 -29.36 -47.26 7.45
N ASP A 86 -29.20 -47.64 6.18
CA ASP A 86 -28.93 -49.02 5.74
C ASP A 86 -27.50 -49.45 6.13
N GLU A 87 -27.42 -50.39 7.07
CA GLU A 87 -26.17 -50.93 7.61
C GLU A 87 -25.35 -51.71 6.59
N LYS A 88 -25.99 -52.42 5.64
CA LYS A 88 -25.29 -53.16 4.59
C LYS A 88 -24.65 -52.20 3.61
N LEU A 89 -25.40 -51.19 3.18
CA LEU A 89 -24.89 -50.12 2.32
C LEU A 89 -23.77 -49.34 3.02
N LEU A 90 -23.95 -49.02 4.30
CA LEU A 90 -22.94 -48.32 5.09
C LEU A 90 -21.67 -49.16 5.25
N LEU A 91 -21.79 -50.46 5.52
CA LEU A 91 -20.66 -51.39 5.63
C LEU A 91 -19.90 -51.52 4.30
N LEU A 92 -20.61 -51.63 3.19
CA LEU A 92 -20.04 -51.66 1.84
C LEU A 92 -19.25 -50.38 1.55
N LEU A 93 -19.86 -49.22 1.79
CA LEU A 93 -19.22 -47.93 1.57
C LEU A 93 -18.03 -47.73 2.51
N ASN A 94 -18.11 -48.13 3.78
CA ASN A 94 -16.96 -48.10 4.68
C ASN A 94 -15.83 -48.97 4.10
N THR A 95 -16.11 -50.21 3.72
CA THR A 95 -15.10 -51.14 3.21
C THR A 95 -14.43 -50.63 1.92
N ALA A 96 -15.21 -50.07 1.00
CA ALA A 96 -14.70 -49.52 -0.26
C ALA A 96 -13.79 -48.29 -0.06
N VAL A 97 -14.09 -47.49 0.97
CA VAL A 97 -13.50 -46.17 1.18
C VAL A 97 -12.25 -46.23 2.09
N TYR A 98 -12.18 -47.21 2.98
CA TYR A 98 -11.09 -47.36 3.94
C TYR A 98 -9.68 -47.50 3.35
N PRO A 99 -9.42 -48.11 2.17
CA PRO A 99 -8.08 -48.13 1.57
C PRO A 99 -7.47 -46.74 1.42
N ILE A 100 -8.30 -45.73 1.09
CA ILE A 100 -7.87 -44.35 0.95
C ILE A 100 -7.64 -43.72 2.33
N VAL A 101 -8.49 -44.03 3.32
CA VAL A 101 -8.32 -43.58 4.72
C VAL A 101 -7.02 -44.12 5.34
N LEU A 102 -6.66 -45.37 5.03
CA LEU A 102 -5.46 -45.99 5.60
C LEU A 102 -4.15 -45.28 5.19
N LEU A 103 -4.12 -44.63 4.02
CA LEU A 103 -2.95 -43.88 3.53
C LEU A 103 -2.59 -42.68 4.42
N PHE A 104 -3.49 -42.20 5.29
CA PHE A 104 -3.24 -41.01 6.09
C PHE A 104 -1.99 -41.13 6.96
N THR A 105 -1.87 -42.19 7.77
CA THR A 105 -0.79 -42.31 8.76
C THR A 105 0.61 -42.35 8.12
N PRO A 106 0.87 -43.12 7.03
CA PRO A 106 2.17 -43.06 6.35
C PRO A 106 2.38 -41.77 5.54
N MET A 107 1.34 -41.14 5.01
CA MET A 107 1.50 -39.90 4.25
C MET A 107 1.72 -38.69 5.16
N SER A 108 1.08 -38.67 6.33
CA SER A 108 1.31 -37.66 7.38
C SER A 108 2.71 -37.78 7.96
N GLY A 109 3.20 -39.00 8.22
CA GLY A 109 4.59 -39.21 8.64
C GLY A 109 5.60 -38.79 7.57
N HIS A 110 5.34 -39.08 6.29
CA HIS A 110 6.20 -38.61 5.19
C HIS A 110 6.17 -37.08 5.05
N PHE A 111 4.99 -36.48 5.19
CA PHE A 111 4.78 -35.03 5.18
C PHE A 111 5.53 -34.35 6.33
N LEU A 112 5.46 -34.91 7.54
CA LEU A 112 6.20 -34.42 8.72
C LEU A 112 7.72 -34.47 8.49
N HIS A 113 8.21 -35.60 7.96
CA HIS A 113 9.64 -35.79 7.64
C HIS A 113 10.15 -34.74 6.65
N ARG A 114 9.30 -34.32 5.71
CA ARG A 114 9.61 -33.27 4.72
C ARG A 114 9.54 -31.86 5.32
N ILE A 115 8.54 -31.57 6.17
CA ILE A 115 8.43 -30.30 6.89
C ILE A 115 9.72 -30.05 7.70
N LEU A 116 10.19 -31.08 8.40
CA LEU A 116 11.40 -31.05 9.24
C LEU A 116 12.71 -31.24 8.45
N GLU A 117 12.68 -31.08 7.12
CA GLU A 117 13.86 -31.10 6.24
C GLU A 117 14.68 -32.38 6.32
N LYS A 118 14.03 -33.49 6.64
CA LYS A 118 14.67 -34.79 6.82
C LYS A 118 15.73 -34.84 7.93
N LYS A 119 15.77 -33.88 8.85
CA LYS A 119 16.79 -33.77 9.91
C LYS A 119 16.73 -34.89 10.96
N TYR A 120 15.55 -35.47 11.19
CA TYR A 120 15.37 -36.55 12.17
C TYR A 120 15.15 -37.88 11.46
N PRO A 121 16.15 -38.78 11.43
CA PRO A 121 16.01 -40.09 10.79
C PRO A 121 14.98 -40.98 11.50
N ILE A 122 14.74 -40.77 12.80
CA ILE A 122 13.74 -41.53 13.58
C ILE A 122 12.31 -41.39 13.04
N ILE A 123 11.98 -40.27 12.38
CA ILE A 123 10.68 -40.07 11.73
C ILE A 123 10.51 -41.00 10.53
N ARG A 124 11.60 -41.45 9.88
CA ARG A 124 11.50 -42.47 8.83
C ARG A 124 11.12 -43.83 9.38
N TRP A 125 11.65 -44.20 10.55
CA TRP A 125 11.29 -45.45 11.23
C TRP A 125 9.83 -45.44 11.68
N MET A 126 9.38 -44.33 12.27
CA MET A 126 7.97 -44.07 12.56
C MET A 126 7.09 -44.28 11.30
N ASN A 127 7.56 -43.78 10.15
CA ASN A 127 6.81 -43.89 8.90
C ASN A 127 6.74 -45.33 8.36
N TRP A 128 7.83 -46.10 8.46
CA TRP A 128 7.83 -47.52 8.09
C TRP A 128 6.85 -48.34 8.95
N LEU A 129 6.78 -48.04 10.24
CA LEU A 129 5.80 -48.65 11.14
C LEU A 129 4.36 -48.32 10.71
N ASN A 130 4.09 -47.08 10.31
CA ASN A 130 2.79 -46.67 9.78
C ASN A 130 2.46 -47.34 8.44
N TRP A 131 3.44 -47.55 7.56
CA TRP A 131 3.26 -48.33 6.32
C TRP A 131 2.92 -49.80 6.60
N GLY A 132 3.57 -50.42 7.60
CA GLY A 132 3.25 -51.78 8.03
C GLY A 132 1.83 -51.89 8.59
N ALA A 133 1.42 -50.95 9.44
CA ALA A 133 0.06 -50.91 9.99
C ALA A 133 -1.01 -50.67 8.90
N MET A 134 -0.72 -49.82 7.92
CA MET A 134 -1.57 -49.62 6.73
C MET A 134 -1.70 -50.90 5.91
N LEU A 135 -0.60 -51.60 5.63
CA LEU A 135 -0.62 -52.85 4.85
C LEU A 135 -1.43 -53.94 5.56
N PHE A 136 -1.29 -54.05 6.88
CA PHE A 136 -2.08 -54.97 7.69
C PHE A 136 -3.59 -54.69 7.63
N GLY A 137 -3.98 -53.41 7.71
CA GLY A 137 -5.36 -52.99 7.50
C GLY A 137 -5.87 -53.29 6.09
N PHE A 138 -5.03 -53.07 5.07
CA PHE A 138 -5.38 -53.34 3.68
C PHE A 138 -5.61 -54.84 3.41
N ILE A 139 -4.79 -55.71 4.00
CA ILE A 139 -5.00 -57.16 3.98
C ILE A 139 -6.37 -57.52 4.60
N GLY A 140 -6.71 -56.93 5.74
CA GLY A 140 -8.01 -57.13 6.36
C GLY A 140 -9.19 -56.71 5.48
N ILE A 141 -9.05 -55.62 4.71
CA ILE A 141 -10.06 -55.16 3.76
C ILE A 141 -10.19 -56.14 2.59
N LEU A 142 -9.08 -56.57 1.98
CA LEU A 142 -9.10 -57.53 0.87
C LEU A 142 -9.67 -58.90 1.27
N MET A 143 -9.46 -59.30 2.53
CA MET A 143 -10.04 -60.52 3.10
C MET A 143 -11.51 -60.35 3.54
N ASN A 144 -12.08 -59.15 3.39
CA ASN A 144 -13.39 -58.78 3.92
C ASN A 144 -13.55 -59.04 5.45
N LYS A 145 -12.44 -58.88 6.20
CA LYS A 145 -12.34 -59.08 7.65
C LYS A 145 -12.04 -57.79 8.41
N ALA A 146 -12.21 -56.63 7.78
CA ALA A 146 -11.93 -55.32 8.39
C ALA A 146 -12.93 -54.92 9.49
N PHE A 147 -14.19 -55.36 9.38
CA PHE A 147 -15.28 -55.04 10.32
C PHE A 147 -15.99 -56.32 10.78
N THR A 148 -16.59 -56.30 11.97
CA THR A 148 -17.34 -57.43 12.52
C THR A 148 -18.77 -57.51 11.96
N GLY A 149 -19.28 -56.42 11.39
CA GLY A 149 -20.68 -56.28 10.95
C GLY A 149 -21.61 -55.71 12.02
N GLU A 150 -21.13 -55.56 13.26
CA GLU A 150 -21.87 -54.90 14.35
C GLU A 150 -21.72 -53.38 14.27
N PHE A 151 -22.76 -52.66 14.68
CA PHE A 151 -22.77 -51.19 14.71
C PHE A 151 -23.01 -50.68 16.13
N ILE A 152 -22.35 -49.57 16.45
CA ILE A 152 -22.64 -48.77 17.64
C ILE A 152 -23.40 -47.54 17.18
N GLU A 153 -24.62 -47.38 17.69
CA GLU A 153 -25.49 -46.26 17.35
C GLU A 153 -25.25 -45.08 18.29
N TYR A 154 -25.00 -43.92 17.70
CA TYR A 154 -24.84 -42.65 18.38
C TYR A 154 -25.82 -41.62 17.79
N PRO A 155 -26.08 -40.50 18.50
CA PRO A 155 -26.90 -39.40 17.96
C PRO A 155 -26.43 -38.91 16.60
N PHE A 156 -25.11 -39.00 16.38
CA PHE A 156 -24.38 -38.49 15.24
C PHE A 156 -24.02 -39.57 14.21
N GLY A 157 -24.61 -40.77 14.30
CA GLY A 157 -24.47 -41.81 13.28
C GLY A 157 -24.16 -43.21 13.80
N LYS A 158 -24.10 -44.17 12.87
CA LYS A 158 -23.79 -45.57 13.11
C LYS A 158 -22.33 -45.88 12.82
N TYR A 159 -21.64 -46.53 13.76
CA TYR A 159 -20.20 -46.79 13.67
C TYR A 159 -19.94 -48.30 13.62
N PRO A 160 -19.43 -48.85 12.50
CA PRO A 160 -19.12 -50.27 12.42
C PRO A 160 -17.94 -50.62 13.34
N VAL A 161 -18.07 -51.72 14.06
CA VAL A 161 -17.04 -52.21 14.97
C VAL A 161 -15.89 -52.80 14.16
N SER A 162 -14.70 -52.23 14.36
CA SER A 162 -13.48 -52.66 13.66
C SER A 162 -12.88 -53.93 14.26
N THR A 163 -12.32 -54.81 13.42
CA THR A 163 -11.59 -56.00 13.86
C THR A 163 -10.13 -55.69 14.23
N ILE A 164 -9.36 -56.72 14.60
CA ILE A 164 -7.92 -56.60 14.83
C ILE A 164 -7.14 -56.10 13.61
N PHE A 165 -7.68 -56.17 12.40
CA PHE A 165 -6.96 -55.70 11.21
C PHE A 165 -6.87 -54.16 11.13
N LEU A 166 -7.87 -53.43 11.64
CA LEU A 166 -7.90 -51.96 11.57
C LEU A 166 -7.46 -51.27 12.87
N LYS A 167 -7.59 -51.93 14.03
CA LYS A 167 -7.19 -51.37 15.33
C LYS A 167 -5.71 -50.93 15.40
N PRO A 168 -4.72 -51.70 14.89
CA PRO A 168 -3.32 -51.31 14.90
C PRO A 168 -3.07 -50.02 14.11
N TRP A 169 -3.76 -49.81 12.98
CA TRP A 169 -3.57 -48.59 12.18
C TRP A 169 -3.91 -47.32 12.96
N GLY A 170 -5.04 -47.32 13.70
CA GLY A 170 -5.44 -46.18 14.52
C GLY A 170 -4.50 -45.95 15.72
N ILE A 171 -4.15 -47.02 16.43
CA ILE A 171 -3.32 -46.96 17.65
C ILE A 171 -1.87 -46.58 17.30
N ILE A 172 -1.26 -47.28 16.35
CA ILE A 172 0.12 -47.06 15.92
C ILE A 172 0.25 -45.69 15.23
N GLY A 173 -0.71 -45.31 14.40
CA GLY A 173 -0.69 -44.03 13.70
C GLY A 173 -0.68 -42.82 14.64
N VAL A 174 -1.63 -42.78 15.57
CA VAL A 174 -1.76 -41.68 16.54
C VAL A 174 -0.65 -41.75 17.59
N GLY A 175 -0.38 -42.94 18.14
CA GLY A 175 0.64 -43.13 19.17
C GLY A 175 2.04 -42.77 18.68
N SER A 176 2.40 -43.19 17.46
CA SER A 176 3.71 -42.88 16.88
C SER A 176 3.90 -41.37 16.62
N TYR A 177 2.83 -40.64 16.25
CA TYR A 177 2.90 -39.19 16.10
C TYR A 177 3.09 -38.46 17.44
N PHE A 178 2.36 -38.82 18.49
CA PHE A 178 2.51 -38.17 19.79
C PHE A 178 3.82 -38.54 20.50
N LEU A 179 4.30 -39.78 20.36
CA LEU A 179 5.53 -40.24 21.00
C LEU A 179 6.80 -39.81 20.26
N ILE A 180 6.76 -39.71 18.92
CA ILE A 180 7.95 -39.40 18.11
C ILE A 180 7.79 -38.05 17.40
N GLY A 181 6.65 -37.84 16.73
CA GLY A 181 6.39 -36.64 15.94
C GLY A 181 6.41 -35.34 16.76
N VAL A 182 5.60 -35.25 17.83
CA VAL A 182 5.49 -34.06 18.68
C VAL A 182 6.82 -33.68 19.35
N PRO A 183 7.57 -34.61 19.98
CA PRO A 183 8.89 -34.30 20.52
C PRO A 183 9.88 -33.81 19.46
N CYS A 184 9.91 -34.41 18.26
CA CYS A 184 10.74 -33.94 17.17
C CYS A 184 10.37 -32.52 16.71
N ILE A 185 9.07 -32.21 16.65
CA ILE A 185 8.57 -30.86 16.35
C ILE A 185 9.03 -29.86 17.42
N ILE A 186 8.83 -30.16 18.70
CA ILE A 186 9.24 -29.28 19.81
C ILE A 186 10.74 -29.04 19.78
N HIS A 187 11.54 -30.10 19.59
CA HIS A 187 12.99 -29.99 19.48
C HIS A 187 13.42 -29.16 18.27
N TYR A 188 12.76 -29.33 17.12
CA TYR A 188 13.02 -28.52 15.92
C TYR A 188 12.69 -27.04 16.13
N VAL A 189 11.54 -26.74 16.73
CA VAL A 189 11.09 -25.37 17.02
C VAL A 189 12.06 -24.66 17.97
N ARG A 190 12.61 -25.37 18.96
CA ARG A 190 13.58 -24.82 19.92
C ARG A 190 14.96 -24.59 19.28
N LYS A 191 15.37 -25.43 18.33
CA LYS A 191 16.74 -25.43 17.77
C LYS A 191 16.89 -24.61 16.48
N TYR A 192 15.82 -24.43 15.69
CA TYR A 192 15.88 -23.79 14.37
C TYR A 192 14.89 -22.62 14.26
N SER A 193 15.24 -21.62 13.43
CA SER A 193 14.34 -20.48 13.13
C SER A 193 13.06 -20.98 12.46
N PHE A 194 11.95 -20.86 13.18
CA PHE A 194 10.68 -21.49 12.83
C PHE A 194 9.79 -20.63 11.92
N LYS A 195 10.27 -19.49 11.40
CA LYS A 195 9.42 -18.45 10.79
C LYS A 195 8.57 -18.95 9.62
N GLU A 196 9.12 -19.72 8.68
CA GLU A 196 8.43 -20.06 7.42
C GLU A 196 7.52 -21.31 7.49
N LYS A 197 7.54 -22.08 8.59
CA LYS A 197 6.90 -23.42 8.67
C LYS A 197 5.91 -23.60 9.81
N LYS A 198 5.62 -22.53 10.55
CA LYS A 198 4.66 -22.51 11.66
C LYS A 198 3.28 -23.03 11.27
N THR A 199 2.79 -22.57 10.12
CA THR A 199 1.49 -22.94 9.56
C THR A 199 1.37 -24.45 9.32
N LEU A 200 2.40 -25.04 8.70
CA LEU A 200 2.42 -26.44 8.31
C LEU A 200 2.40 -27.35 9.53
N VAL A 201 3.18 -27.00 10.55
CA VAL A 201 3.23 -27.76 11.79
C VAL A 201 1.92 -27.61 12.57
N PHE A 202 1.39 -26.39 12.68
CA PHE A 202 0.14 -26.15 13.40
C PHE A 202 -1.03 -26.89 12.74
N GLY A 203 -1.20 -26.73 11.43
CA GLY A 203 -2.22 -27.43 10.66
C GLY A 203 -2.09 -28.95 10.80
N GLN A 204 -0.87 -29.49 10.75
CA GLN A 204 -0.65 -30.93 10.89
C GLN A 204 -1.00 -31.45 12.29
N ASN A 205 -0.61 -30.73 13.35
CA ASN A 205 -0.94 -31.13 14.72
C ASN A 205 -2.44 -31.08 14.97
N LEU A 206 -3.10 -29.98 14.58
CA LEU A 206 -4.54 -29.83 14.74
C LEU A 206 -5.30 -30.92 13.97
N LEU A 207 -4.84 -31.24 12.76
CA LEU A 207 -5.39 -32.31 11.95
C LEU A 207 -5.32 -33.66 12.67
N ILE A 208 -4.18 -34.00 13.26
CA ILE A 208 -3.97 -35.27 13.97
C ILE A 208 -4.73 -35.33 15.30
N VAL A 209 -4.84 -34.22 16.01
CA VAL A 209 -5.68 -34.12 17.22
C VAL A 209 -7.14 -34.41 16.89
N LEU A 210 -7.66 -33.81 15.81
CA LEU A 210 -9.02 -34.08 15.35
C LEU A 210 -9.18 -35.55 14.91
N THR A 211 -8.21 -36.15 14.22
CA THR A 211 -8.26 -37.59 13.91
C THR A 211 -8.25 -38.47 15.15
N ALA A 212 -7.39 -38.14 16.12
CA ALA A 212 -7.24 -38.90 17.35
C ALA A 212 -8.54 -38.90 18.17
N SER A 213 -9.30 -37.81 18.10
CA SER A 213 -10.62 -37.72 18.71
C SER A 213 -11.67 -38.67 18.14
N ASN A 214 -11.39 -39.35 17.02
CA ASN A 214 -12.26 -40.40 16.47
C ASN A 214 -11.98 -41.78 17.11
N LEU A 215 -10.84 -41.95 17.79
CA LEU A 215 -10.46 -43.22 18.42
C LEU A 215 -11.44 -43.69 19.50
N PRO A 216 -11.97 -42.83 20.39
CA PRO A 216 -12.97 -43.24 21.37
C PRO A 216 -14.21 -43.87 20.71
N SER A 217 -14.69 -43.30 19.59
CA SER A 217 -15.84 -43.84 18.85
C SER A 217 -15.55 -45.22 18.26
N PHE A 218 -14.29 -45.52 17.89
CA PHE A 218 -13.86 -46.84 17.40
C PHE A 218 -13.82 -47.93 18.48
N VAL A 219 -13.68 -47.53 19.76
CA VAL A 219 -13.67 -48.44 20.91
C VAL A 219 -14.99 -48.45 21.69
N GLY A 220 -16.03 -47.80 21.16
CA GLY A 220 -17.38 -47.83 21.73
C GLY A 220 -17.67 -46.75 22.78
N VAL A 221 -16.91 -45.66 22.79
CA VAL A 221 -17.18 -44.50 23.65
C VAL A 221 -17.97 -43.45 22.85
N PRO A 222 -19.11 -42.93 23.37
CA PRO A 222 -19.94 -41.92 22.72
C PRO A 222 -19.27 -40.55 22.72
N PHE A 223 -18.25 -40.40 21.88
CA PHE A 223 -17.53 -39.16 21.64
C PHE A 223 -17.76 -38.72 20.20
N PHE A 224 -18.19 -37.47 20.00
CA PHE A 224 -18.39 -36.93 18.66
C PHE A 224 -17.06 -36.86 17.92
N PRO A 225 -16.91 -37.49 16.75
CA PRO A 225 -15.62 -37.57 16.08
C PRO A 225 -15.22 -36.21 15.53
N GLY A 226 -14.20 -35.60 16.12
CA GLY A 226 -13.66 -34.30 15.70
C GLY A 226 -13.07 -34.32 14.30
N GLY A 227 -12.77 -35.50 13.73
CA GLY A 227 -12.33 -35.65 12.34
C GLY A 227 -13.35 -35.13 11.32
N ASN A 228 -14.62 -34.99 11.69
CA ASN A 228 -15.65 -34.29 10.92
C ASN A 228 -15.27 -32.82 10.62
N PHE A 229 -14.39 -32.21 11.41
CA PHE A 229 -13.96 -30.82 11.22
C PHE A 229 -12.57 -30.70 10.59
N SER A 230 -12.05 -31.78 9.99
CA SER A 230 -10.68 -31.79 9.43
C SER A 230 -10.49 -30.80 8.28
N PHE A 231 -11.57 -30.35 7.62
CA PHE A 231 -11.48 -29.27 6.62
C PHE A 231 -10.76 -28.03 7.14
N ILE A 232 -10.92 -27.69 8.43
CA ILE A 232 -10.30 -26.52 9.05
C ILE A 232 -8.76 -26.66 9.00
N PRO A 233 -8.14 -27.64 9.67
CA PRO A 233 -6.69 -27.82 9.58
C PRO A 233 -6.17 -28.17 8.20
N MET A 234 -6.98 -28.78 7.32
CA MET A 234 -6.57 -29.02 5.92
C MET A 234 -6.40 -27.71 5.14
N LEU A 235 -7.28 -26.74 5.34
CA LEU A 235 -7.13 -25.39 4.77
C LEU A 235 -5.89 -24.69 5.33
N ILE A 236 -5.59 -24.86 6.62
CA ILE A 236 -4.36 -24.38 7.25
C ILE A 236 -3.13 -24.99 6.58
N LEU A 237 -3.12 -26.31 6.40
CA LEU A 237 -2.04 -27.01 5.75
C LEU A 237 -1.88 -26.59 4.29
N ALA A 238 -2.97 -26.49 3.54
CA ALA A 238 -2.97 -26.01 2.17
C ALA A 238 -2.29 -24.65 2.08
N TYR A 239 -2.69 -23.72 2.95
CA TYR A 239 -2.15 -22.38 2.99
C TYR A 239 -0.64 -22.35 3.28
N GLY A 240 -0.16 -23.19 4.21
CA GLY A 240 1.27 -23.34 4.47
C GLY A 240 2.02 -23.99 3.30
N VAL A 241 1.41 -24.97 2.62
CA VAL A 241 2.03 -25.70 1.49
C VAL A 241 2.11 -24.81 0.25
N PHE A 242 1.13 -23.95 0.01
CA PHE A 242 1.10 -23.00 -1.09
C PHE A 242 1.77 -21.65 -0.74
N ARG A 243 2.61 -21.62 0.30
CA ARG A 243 3.47 -20.50 0.74
C ARG A 243 2.73 -19.24 1.17
N SER A 244 2.01 -19.33 2.28
CA SER A 244 1.66 -18.15 3.07
C SER A 244 1.57 -18.43 4.58
N ASP A 245 1.91 -17.44 5.40
CA ASP A 245 1.97 -17.54 6.87
C ASP A 245 0.57 -17.39 7.51
N PHE A 246 0.01 -18.46 8.07
CA PHE A 246 -1.36 -18.55 8.57
C PHE A 246 -1.53 -18.10 10.03
N LEU A 247 -0.45 -17.91 10.78
CA LEU A 247 -0.58 -17.60 12.21
C LEU A 247 -1.35 -16.30 12.51
N SER A 248 -1.64 -15.52 11.47
CA SER A 248 -2.71 -14.55 11.45
C SER A 248 -3.94 -15.16 10.77
N LEU A 249 -4.83 -15.81 11.54
CA LEU A 249 -6.19 -16.15 11.10
C LEU A 249 -6.87 -14.92 10.46
N GLY A 250 -6.49 -13.73 10.93
CA GLY A 250 -6.85 -12.44 10.39
C GLY A 250 -6.47 -12.23 8.91
N ASP A 251 -5.25 -12.61 8.50
CA ASP A 251 -4.77 -12.37 7.14
C ASP A 251 -5.38 -13.37 6.15
N PHE A 252 -5.60 -14.62 6.56
CA PHE A 252 -6.29 -15.60 5.74
C PHE A 252 -7.75 -15.22 5.52
N LEU A 253 -8.50 -15.00 6.61
CA LEU A 253 -9.93 -14.73 6.55
C LEU A 253 -10.23 -13.37 5.89
N PHE A 254 -9.45 -12.34 6.22
CA PHE A 254 -9.83 -10.96 5.89
C PHE A 254 -8.94 -10.24 4.88
N ARG A 255 -7.61 -10.47 4.83
CA ARG A 255 -6.76 -9.80 3.80
C ARG A 255 -6.88 -10.42 2.41
N LYS A 256 -7.12 -11.74 2.34
CA LYS A 256 -7.25 -12.46 1.06
C LYS A 256 -8.70 -12.70 0.65
N ASN A 257 -9.66 -12.00 1.28
CA ASN A 257 -11.09 -12.11 1.03
C ASN A 257 -11.64 -13.56 1.17
N ALA A 258 -10.90 -14.48 1.79
CA ALA A 258 -11.28 -15.90 1.81
C ALA A 258 -12.57 -16.11 2.63
N LEU A 259 -12.71 -15.39 3.76
CA LEU A 259 -13.96 -15.38 4.52
C LEU A 259 -15.10 -14.79 3.68
N PHE A 260 -14.81 -13.85 2.78
CA PHE A 260 -15.83 -13.29 1.89
C PHE A 260 -16.46 -14.35 1.01
N TYR A 261 -15.63 -15.08 0.28
CA TYR A 261 -16.13 -16.11 -0.63
C TYR A 261 -16.77 -17.27 0.14
N PHE A 262 -16.14 -17.70 1.25
CA PHE A 262 -16.68 -18.75 2.09
C PHE A 262 -18.06 -18.38 2.67
N LEU A 263 -18.19 -17.19 3.24
CA LEU A 263 -19.43 -16.74 3.85
C LEU A 263 -20.52 -16.53 2.80
N ASN A 264 -20.19 -15.95 1.64
CA ASN A 264 -21.17 -15.79 0.57
C ASN A 264 -21.64 -17.13 0.00
N ALA A 265 -20.76 -18.13 -0.12
CA ALA A 265 -21.14 -19.48 -0.53
C ALA A 265 -22.03 -20.14 0.53
N LEU A 266 -21.69 -20.01 1.81
CA LEU A 266 -22.47 -20.54 2.92
C LEU A 266 -23.87 -19.90 2.98
N ILE A 267 -23.96 -18.57 2.84
CA ILE A 267 -25.23 -17.84 2.77
C ILE A 267 -26.04 -18.26 1.55
N ALA A 268 -25.41 -18.45 0.38
CA ALA A 268 -26.08 -18.92 -0.81
C ALA A 268 -26.68 -20.33 -0.60
N CYS A 269 -25.94 -21.24 0.06
CA CYS A 269 -26.48 -22.52 0.50
C CYS A 269 -27.66 -22.35 1.46
N VAL A 270 -27.54 -21.47 2.47
CA VAL A 270 -28.64 -21.19 3.40
C VAL A 270 -29.89 -20.69 2.68
N PHE A 271 -29.76 -19.78 1.70
CA PHE A 271 -30.89 -19.28 0.92
C PHE A 271 -31.55 -20.35 0.07
N ILE A 272 -30.76 -21.21 -0.61
CA ILE A 272 -31.31 -22.35 -1.36
C ILE A 272 -32.04 -23.28 -0.40
N THR A 273 -31.39 -23.69 0.70
CA THR A 273 -31.99 -24.59 1.67
C THR A 273 -33.27 -24.01 2.25
N MET A 274 -33.32 -22.70 2.53
CA MET A 274 -34.53 -22.03 3.00
C MET A 274 -35.62 -22.00 1.93
N ALA A 275 -35.29 -21.66 0.68
CA ALA A 275 -36.26 -21.68 -0.42
C ALA A 275 -36.82 -23.09 -0.66
N THR A 276 -35.97 -24.11 -0.67
CA THR A 276 -36.36 -25.51 -0.80
C THR A 276 -37.21 -25.96 0.38
N ALA A 277 -36.86 -25.56 1.60
CA ALA A 277 -37.65 -25.84 2.79
C ALA A 277 -39.05 -25.21 2.70
N VAL A 278 -39.14 -23.96 2.25
CA VAL A 278 -40.43 -23.27 2.09
C VAL A 278 -41.31 -23.95 1.02
N VAL A 279 -40.72 -24.50 -0.05
CA VAL A 279 -41.49 -25.20 -1.12
C VAL A 279 -41.97 -26.57 -0.69
N HIS A 280 -41.09 -27.35 -0.05
CA HIS A 280 -41.32 -28.78 0.14
C HIS A 280 -41.79 -29.14 1.56
N LEU A 281 -41.55 -28.27 2.54
CA LEU A 281 -41.76 -28.57 3.96
C LEU A 281 -42.85 -27.70 4.59
N VAL A 282 -43.33 -26.65 3.91
CA VAL A 282 -44.44 -25.82 4.39
C VAL A 282 -45.74 -26.30 3.77
N SER A 283 -46.67 -26.76 4.59
CA SER A 283 -47.98 -27.23 4.13
C SER A 283 -48.94 -26.06 3.79
N GLN A 284 -50.02 -26.33 3.04
CA GLN A 284 -51.03 -25.30 2.76
C GLN A 284 -51.75 -24.78 4.02
N GLU A 285 -51.85 -25.59 5.08
CA GLU A 285 -52.42 -25.17 6.38
C GLU A 285 -51.46 -24.25 7.16
N ASP A 286 -50.16 -24.54 7.09
CA ASP A 286 -49.13 -23.68 7.71
C ASP A 286 -49.11 -22.30 7.06
N LEU A 287 -49.25 -22.26 5.73
CA LEU A 287 -49.41 -21.03 4.98
C LEU A 287 -50.61 -20.21 5.49
N ALA A 288 -51.76 -20.85 5.72
CA ALA A 288 -52.95 -20.17 6.23
C ALA A 288 -52.76 -19.55 7.63
N LYS A 289 -52.01 -20.20 8.52
CA LYS A 289 -51.66 -19.66 9.85
C LYS A 289 -50.66 -18.50 9.75
N ILE A 290 -49.64 -18.67 8.91
CA ILE A 290 -48.61 -17.66 8.61
C ILE A 290 -49.24 -16.37 8.08
N TYR A 291 -50.25 -16.49 7.22
CA TYR A 291 -50.98 -15.36 6.64
C TYR A 291 -51.76 -14.52 7.65
N GLY A 292 -52.12 -15.06 8.81
CA GLY A 292 -52.83 -14.34 9.87
C GLY A 292 -51.95 -13.56 10.85
N SER A 293 -50.63 -13.73 10.84
CA SER A 293 -49.72 -13.14 11.83
C SER A 293 -48.98 -11.90 11.31
N VAL A 294 -49.32 -10.73 11.86
CA VAL A 294 -48.62 -9.45 11.56
C VAL A 294 -47.17 -9.47 12.06
N TRP A 295 -46.87 -10.25 13.11
CA TRP A 295 -45.56 -10.29 13.77
C TRP A 295 -44.46 -10.91 12.91
N LEU A 296 -44.82 -11.74 11.93
CA LEU A 296 -43.86 -12.37 11.01
C LEU A 296 -43.36 -11.39 9.92
N PHE A 297 -44.08 -10.29 9.67
CA PHE A 297 -43.63 -9.28 8.69
C PHE A 297 -42.33 -8.59 9.13
N ILE A 298 -42.15 -8.38 10.43
CA ILE A 298 -41.02 -7.64 10.99
C ILE A 298 -39.67 -8.36 10.72
N PRO A 299 -39.47 -9.64 11.10
CA PRO A 299 -38.22 -10.34 10.83
C PRO A 299 -38.00 -10.58 9.33
N VAL A 300 -39.06 -10.82 8.54
CA VAL A 300 -38.93 -10.98 7.08
C VAL A 300 -38.44 -9.70 6.42
N LEU A 301 -39.11 -8.56 6.65
CA LEU A 301 -38.69 -7.27 6.06
C LEU A 301 -37.29 -6.87 6.53
N SER A 302 -36.96 -7.11 7.80
CA SER A 302 -35.63 -6.83 8.32
C SER A 302 -34.56 -7.72 7.67
N THR A 303 -34.84 -9.01 7.45
CA THR A 303 -33.96 -9.93 6.71
C THR A 303 -33.64 -9.37 5.32
N LEU A 304 -34.67 -8.92 4.59
CA LEU A 304 -34.50 -8.36 3.25
C LEU A 304 -33.68 -7.09 3.24
N ALA A 305 -34.01 -6.14 4.11
CA ALA A 305 -33.29 -4.87 4.19
C ALA A 305 -31.80 -5.09 4.51
N VAL A 306 -31.52 -6.00 5.46
CA VAL A 306 -30.17 -6.34 5.91
C VAL A 306 -29.34 -6.97 4.79
N PHE A 307 -29.85 -8.03 4.15
CA PHE A 307 -29.13 -8.69 3.06
C PHE A 307 -28.97 -7.79 1.84
N TRP A 308 -30.01 -7.03 1.49
CA TRP A 308 -29.96 -6.10 0.35
C TRP A 308 -28.92 -5.00 0.56
N LEU A 309 -28.86 -4.40 1.75
CA LEU A 309 -27.81 -3.44 2.08
C LEU A 309 -26.43 -4.11 2.12
N GLY A 310 -26.32 -5.33 2.65
CA GLY A 310 -25.04 -6.07 2.72
C GLY A 310 -24.48 -6.35 1.34
N ILE A 311 -25.35 -6.73 0.42
CA ILE A 311 -25.10 -6.91 -1.00
C ILE A 311 -24.61 -5.62 -1.65
N ILE A 312 -25.32 -4.50 -1.46
CA ILE A 312 -24.95 -3.21 -2.06
C ILE A 312 -23.60 -2.74 -1.52
N VAL A 313 -23.42 -2.78 -0.19
CA VAL A 313 -22.18 -2.33 0.44
C VAL A 313 -21.00 -3.21 0.04
N GLY A 314 -21.18 -4.54 0.02
CA GLY A 314 -20.15 -5.49 -0.42
C GLY A 314 -19.84 -5.40 -1.92
N GLY A 315 -20.82 -5.04 -2.75
CA GLY A 315 -20.69 -4.93 -4.20
C GLY A 315 -20.11 -3.62 -4.70
N THR A 316 -20.27 -2.51 -3.97
CA THR A 316 -19.77 -1.18 -4.38
C THR A 316 -18.25 -1.08 -4.45
N ASN A 317 -17.53 -1.67 -3.49
CA ASN A 317 -16.08 -1.87 -3.57
C ASN A 317 -15.72 -3.18 -2.85
N PRO A 318 -15.69 -4.30 -3.58
CA PRO A 318 -15.40 -5.61 -3.01
C PRO A 318 -13.92 -5.82 -2.67
N SER A 319 -12.99 -4.92 -3.02
CA SER A 319 -11.58 -4.97 -2.59
C SER A 319 -11.32 -4.15 -1.32
N SER A 320 -12.25 -3.27 -0.93
CA SER A 320 -12.20 -2.53 0.34
C SER A 320 -12.47 -3.47 1.51
N PRO A 321 -11.51 -3.64 2.46
CA PRO A 321 -11.73 -4.45 3.66
C PRO A 321 -12.91 -3.92 4.50
N LEU A 322 -13.19 -2.62 4.42
CA LEU A 322 -14.25 -1.99 5.21
C LEU A 322 -15.64 -2.33 4.66
N ASN A 323 -15.78 -2.35 3.34
CA ASN A 323 -17.03 -2.75 2.68
C ASN A 323 -17.32 -4.23 2.91
N GLN A 324 -16.29 -5.07 2.87
CA GLN A 324 -16.43 -6.50 3.16
C GLN A 324 -16.88 -6.75 4.60
N MET A 325 -16.26 -6.08 5.57
CA MET A 325 -16.62 -6.20 6.99
C MET A 325 -18.03 -5.67 7.29
N ALA A 326 -18.42 -4.57 6.63
CA ALA A 326 -19.77 -4.05 6.70
C ALA A 326 -20.79 -5.06 6.14
N ALA A 327 -20.51 -5.61 4.96
CA ALA A 327 -21.34 -6.63 4.34
C ALA A 327 -21.47 -7.89 5.21
N PHE A 328 -20.37 -8.37 5.81
CA PHE A 328 -20.43 -9.53 6.72
C PHE A 328 -21.23 -9.27 7.97
N SER A 329 -21.06 -8.09 8.56
CA SER A 329 -21.83 -7.73 9.75
C SER A 329 -23.32 -7.77 9.42
N LEU A 330 -23.71 -7.19 8.28
CA LEU A 330 -25.08 -7.29 7.78
C LEU A 330 -25.51 -8.74 7.54
N TYR A 331 -24.71 -9.55 6.84
CA TYR A 331 -25.07 -10.96 6.58
C TYR A 331 -25.22 -11.81 7.85
N ILE A 332 -24.45 -11.53 8.88
CA ILE A 332 -24.54 -12.20 10.17
C ILE A 332 -25.87 -11.86 10.87
N TYR A 333 -26.30 -10.59 10.85
CA TYR A 333 -27.65 -10.22 11.28
C TYR A 333 -28.71 -10.92 10.44
N GLY A 334 -28.49 -10.99 9.12
CA GLY A 334 -29.37 -11.70 8.20
C GLY A 334 -29.55 -13.17 8.56
N ALA A 335 -28.47 -13.88 8.92
CA ALA A 335 -28.53 -15.28 9.35
C ALA A 335 -29.35 -15.48 10.63
N GLN A 336 -29.26 -14.55 11.58
CA GLN A 336 -30.08 -14.57 12.80
C GLN A 336 -31.57 -14.35 12.50
N LEU A 337 -31.91 -13.45 11.58
CA LEU A 337 -33.29 -13.18 11.21
C LEU A 337 -33.91 -14.31 10.37
N ILE A 338 -33.11 -14.96 9.52
CA ILE A 338 -33.49 -16.19 8.82
C ILE A 338 -33.86 -17.27 9.82
N SER A 339 -33.04 -17.46 10.86
CA SER A 339 -33.33 -18.43 11.92
C SER A 339 -34.63 -18.09 12.66
N ALA A 340 -34.86 -16.81 12.98
CA ALA A 340 -36.10 -16.35 13.60
C ALA A 340 -37.32 -16.52 12.68
N THR A 341 -37.14 -16.44 11.36
CA THR A 341 -38.22 -16.67 10.39
C THR A 341 -38.50 -18.17 10.22
N ALA A 342 -37.46 -19.00 10.19
CA ALA A 342 -37.57 -20.45 10.00
C ALA A 342 -38.34 -21.14 11.14
N ILE A 343 -38.16 -20.69 12.39
CA ILE A 343 -38.88 -21.28 13.55
C ILE A 343 -40.38 -21.00 13.53
N ASP A 344 -40.78 -19.85 12.99
CA ASP A 344 -42.18 -19.45 12.93
C ASP A 344 -42.90 -20.01 11.69
N VAL A 345 -42.16 -20.25 10.59
CA VAL A 345 -42.70 -20.69 9.29
C VAL A 345 -42.77 -22.21 9.14
N ILE A 346 -41.83 -22.95 9.73
CA ILE A 346 -41.74 -24.41 9.52
C ILE A 346 -42.53 -25.12 10.63
N SER A 347 -43.52 -25.93 10.25
CA SER A 347 -44.35 -26.66 11.20
C SER A 347 -43.58 -27.76 11.92
N ASP A 348 -42.76 -28.51 11.21
CA ASP A 348 -41.88 -29.54 11.76
C ASP A 348 -40.79 -28.90 12.66
N PRO A 349 -40.86 -29.09 13.99
CA PRO A 349 -39.92 -28.49 14.92
C PRO A 349 -38.49 -28.99 14.72
N ILE A 350 -38.31 -30.23 14.25
CA ILE A 350 -36.99 -30.83 14.00
C ILE A 350 -36.35 -30.12 12.82
N ILE A 351 -37.08 -29.92 11.73
CA ILE A 351 -36.56 -29.24 10.54
C ILE A 351 -36.23 -27.78 10.86
N ALA A 352 -37.14 -27.07 11.54
CA ALA A 352 -36.94 -25.69 11.98
C ALA A 352 -35.69 -25.55 12.88
N TYR A 353 -35.52 -26.50 13.80
CA TYR A 353 -34.36 -26.59 14.68
C TYR A 353 -33.06 -26.75 13.88
N ARG A 354 -33.03 -27.66 12.91
CA ARG A 354 -31.81 -28.01 12.16
C ARG A 354 -31.38 -26.88 11.21
N ILE A 355 -32.33 -26.20 10.57
CA ILE A 355 -32.07 -24.98 9.78
C ILE A 355 -31.51 -23.88 10.69
N THR A 356 -32.07 -23.75 11.89
CA THR A 356 -31.60 -22.82 12.91
C THR A 356 -30.15 -23.16 13.33
N GLN A 357 -29.82 -24.42 13.62
CA GLN A 357 -28.44 -24.82 13.94
C GLN A 357 -27.44 -24.41 12.83
N ALA A 358 -27.81 -24.64 11.56
CA ALA A 358 -26.96 -24.28 10.42
C ALA A 358 -26.75 -22.75 10.31
N CYS A 359 -27.79 -21.96 10.55
CA CYS A 359 -27.69 -20.49 10.57
C CYS A 359 -26.81 -19.99 11.72
N TYR A 360 -26.84 -20.66 12.87
CA TYR A 360 -26.04 -20.27 14.03
C TYR A 360 -24.53 -20.46 13.84
N VAL A 361 -24.11 -21.32 12.92
CA VAL A 361 -22.70 -21.44 12.52
C VAL A 361 -22.17 -20.11 11.97
N VAL A 362 -22.97 -19.43 11.14
CA VAL A 362 -22.66 -18.10 10.62
C VAL A 362 -22.80 -17.04 11.70
N PHE A 363 -23.89 -17.12 12.48
CA PHE A 363 -24.18 -16.13 13.49
C PHE A 363 -23.13 -16.06 14.60
N PHE A 364 -22.54 -17.20 14.98
CA PHE A 364 -21.47 -17.23 15.98
C PHE A 364 -20.20 -16.48 15.55
N LEU A 365 -20.04 -16.16 14.26
CA LEU A 365 -18.96 -15.28 13.79
C LEU A 365 -19.17 -13.80 14.18
N ALA A 366 -20.38 -13.42 14.66
CA ALA A 366 -20.74 -12.03 14.97
C ALA A 366 -19.71 -11.30 15.84
N PRO A 367 -19.26 -11.84 16.99
CA PRO A 367 -18.34 -11.11 17.86
C PRO A 367 -17.02 -10.81 17.15
N SER A 368 -16.47 -11.77 16.40
CA SER A 368 -15.21 -11.56 15.68
C SER A 368 -15.36 -10.53 14.56
N VAL A 369 -16.39 -10.66 13.74
CA VAL A 369 -16.61 -9.78 12.57
C VAL A 369 -17.02 -8.38 12.99
N HIS A 370 -17.95 -8.22 13.93
CA HIS A 370 -18.44 -6.91 14.37
C HIS A 370 -17.34 -6.09 15.01
N ILE A 371 -16.50 -6.70 15.86
CA ILE A 371 -15.40 -5.97 16.49
C ILE A 371 -14.38 -5.54 15.43
N ARG A 372 -14.02 -6.41 14.47
CA ARG A 372 -13.12 -6.04 13.37
C ARG A 372 -13.71 -4.93 12.49
N PHE A 373 -14.99 -5.00 12.18
CA PHE A 373 -15.68 -3.95 11.42
C PHE A 373 -15.64 -2.61 12.17
N ALA A 374 -15.94 -2.60 13.48
CA ALA A 374 -15.87 -1.40 14.31
C ALA A 374 -14.46 -0.81 14.33
N PHE A 375 -13.44 -1.61 14.59
CA PHE A 375 -12.05 -1.14 14.64
C PHE A 375 -11.58 -0.61 13.29
N LEU A 376 -11.95 -1.28 12.19
CA LEU A 376 -11.62 -0.83 10.84
C LEU A 376 -12.34 0.48 10.48
N ALA A 377 -13.61 0.63 10.88
CA ALA A 377 -14.40 1.85 10.69
C ALA A 377 -13.85 3.03 11.52
N LEU A 378 -13.31 2.74 12.71
CA LEU A 378 -12.62 3.68 13.58
C LEU A 378 -11.15 3.92 13.20
N LYS A 379 -10.64 3.18 12.19
CA LYS A 379 -9.22 3.17 11.78
C LYS A 379 -8.25 2.86 12.93
N ARG A 380 -8.63 1.92 13.79
CA ARG A 380 -7.87 1.46 14.96
C ARG A 380 -7.23 0.09 14.69
N PRO A 381 -6.00 -0.16 15.16
CA PRO A 381 -5.42 -1.49 15.12
C PRO A 381 -6.13 -2.41 16.11
N LEU A 382 -6.28 -3.69 15.74
CA LEU A 382 -6.90 -4.70 16.59
C LEU A 382 -5.96 -5.10 17.75
N PRO A 383 -6.43 -5.20 19.00
CA PRO A 383 -5.60 -5.62 20.13
C PRO A 383 -5.11 -7.06 20.01
N LYS A 384 -3.92 -7.35 20.56
CA LYS A 384 -3.31 -8.68 20.46
C LYS A 384 -4.14 -9.79 21.11
N PHE A 385 -4.83 -9.53 22.23
CA PHE A 385 -5.66 -10.53 22.93
C PHE A 385 -6.92 -10.94 22.16
N PHE A 386 -7.24 -10.26 21.05
CA PHE A 386 -8.43 -10.54 20.25
C PHE A 386 -8.47 -11.96 19.68
N PHE A 387 -7.32 -12.63 19.54
CA PHE A 387 -7.28 -14.03 19.10
C PHE A 387 -8.12 -14.96 20.00
N LEU A 388 -8.34 -14.60 21.28
CA LEU A 388 -9.19 -15.36 22.19
C LEU A 388 -10.66 -15.35 21.75
N PHE A 389 -11.15 -14.24 21.18
CA PHE A 389 -12.49 -14.17 20.60
C PHE A 389 -12.59 -15.07 19.38
N ASP A 390 -11.57 -15.08 18.51
CA ASP A 390 -11.54 -15.95 17.33
C ASP A 390 -11.58 -17.44 17.74
N ILE A 391 -10.88 -17.84 18.80
CA ILE A 391 -10.93 -19.19 19.35
C ILE A 391 -12.31 -19.51 19.93
N ALA A 392 -12.87 -18.62 20.76
CA ALA A 392 -14.18 -18.82 21.37
C ALA A 392 -15.28 -18.96 20.31
N VAL A 393 -15.24 -18.11 19.29
CA VAL A 393 -16.15 -18.17 18.13
C VAL A 393 -16.02 -19.49 17.38
N LEU A 394 -14.81 -19.98 17.14
CA LEU A 394 -14.60 -21.26 16.47
C LEU A 394 -15.19 -22.43 17.26
N VAL A 395 -15.00 -22.42 18.59
CA VAL A 395 -15.59 -23.43 19.49
C VAL A 395 -17.11 -23.35 19.44
N LEU A 396 -17.69 -22.15 19.44
CA LEU A 396 -19.15 -21.96 19.33
C LEU A 396 -19.68 -22.43 17.98
N CYS A 397 -19.01 -22.13 16.86
CA CYS A 397 -19.39 -22.64 15.53
C CYS A 397 -19.38 -24.18 15.46
N ILE A 398 -18.42 -24.84 16.12
CA ILE A 398 -18.38 -26.30 16.24
C ILE A 398 -19.53 -26.78 17.13
N ALA A 399 -19.74 -26.11 18.28
CA ALA A 399 -20.79 -26.44 19.22
C ALA A 399 -22.21 -26.21 18.67
N ALA A 400 -22.37 -25.40 17.62
CA ALA A 400 -23.65 -25.17 16.94
C ALA A 400 -24.28 -26.47 16.40
N PHE A 401 -23.44 -27.41 15.96
CA PHE A 401 -23.89 -28.72 15.47
C PHE A 401 -24.19 -29.72 16.60
N THR A 402 -24.00 -29.33 17.85
CA THR A 402 -24.26 -30.21 19.00
C THR A 402 -25.69 -30.06 19.51
N PRO A 403 -26.23 -31.07 20.22
CA PRO A 403 -27.50 -30.95 20.94
C PRO A 403 -27.51 -29.86 22.02
N TRP A 404 -26.35 -29.32 22.42
CA TRP A 404 -26.25 -28.31 23.47
C TRP A 404 -26.56 -26.88 23.01
N LEU A 405 -26.87 -26.71 21.72
CA LEU A 405 -27.25 -25.40 21.19
C LEU A 405 -28.60 -24.92 21.77
N PHE A 406 -29.60 -25.79 21.78
CA PHE A 406 -30.93 -25.49 22.28
C PHE A 406 -31.46 -26.67 23.08
N VAL A 407 -32.35 -26.40 24.04
CA VAL A 407 -32.87 -27.42 24.97
C VAL A 407 -34.37 -27.71 24.72
N GLY A 408 -35.04 -26.89 23.91
CA GLY A 408 -36.46 -26.99 23.60
C GLY A 408 -36.95 -25.72 22.92
N PHE A 409 -38.24 -25.45 22.97
CA PHE A 409 -38.84 -24.19 22.48
C PHE A 409 -39.94 -23.70 23.43
N TYR A 410 -40.16 -22.39 23.44
CA TYR A 410 -41.28 -21.72 24.07
C TYR A 410 -42.23 -21.21 22.98
N GLU A 411 -43.53 -21.28 23.25
CA GLU A 411 -44.57 -20.73 22.38
C GLU A 411 -45.18 -19.49 23.02
N PHE A 412 -45.24 -18.40 22.26
CA PHE A 412 -45.82 -17.13 22.67
C PHE A 412 -46.87 -16.65 21.65
N ALA A 413 -47.66 -15.65 22.03
CA ALA A 413 -48.70 -15.08 21.16
C ALA A 413 -48.16 -14.48 19.85
N TRP A 414 -46.86 -14.15 19.80
CA TRP A 414 -46.18 -13.58 18.64
C TRP A 414 -45.34 -14.59 17.84
N GLY A 415 -45.16 -15.83 18.32
CA GLY A 415 -44.34 -16.84 17.65
C GLY A 415 -43.67 -17.86 18.58
N ARG A 416 -42.84 -18.72 17.99
CA ARG A 416 -42.02 -19.73 18.69
C ARG A 416 -40.60 -19.19 18.88
N ILE A 417 -39.95 -19.55 19.98
CA ILE A 417 -38.53 -19.26 20.19
C ILE A 417 -37.83 -20.44 20.86
N PHE A 418 -36.62 -20.78 20.42
CA PHE A 418 -35.87 -21.86 21.06
C PHE A 418 -35.44 -21.48 22.48
N SER A 419 -35.56 -22.43 23.40
CA SER A 419 -34.99 -22.35 24.74
C SER A 419 -33.47 -22.45 24.63
N SER A 420 -32.76 -21.45 25.15
CA SER A 420 -31.31 -21.37 25.04
C SER A 420 -30.62 -22.57 25.72
N GLY A 421 -29.70 -23.23 25.03
CA GLY A 421 -28.76 -24.15 25.66
C GLY A 421 -27.50 -23.45 26.16
N PRO A 422 -26.58 -24.20 26.80
CA PRO A 422 -25.31 -23.67 27.30
C PRO A 422 -24.48 -22.93 26.25
N VAL A 423 -24.55 -23.35 24.98
CA VAL A 423 -23.81 -22.72 23.88
C VAL A 423 -24.29 -21.29 23.62
N ILE A 424 -25.61 -21.05 23.64
CA ILE A 424 -26.20 -19.71 23.45
C ILE A 424 -25.86 -18.79 24.62
N GLN A 425 -25.82 -19.32 25.85
CA GLN A 425 -25.45 -18.56 27.03
C GLN A 425 -23.99 -18.10 26.97
N ILE A 426 -23.07 -19.00 26.60
CA ILE A 426 -21.65 -18.67 26.39
C ILE A 426 -21.50 -17.63 25.29
N PHE A 427 -22.24 -17.77 24.18
CA PHE A 427 -22.26 -16.78 23.12
C PHE A 427 -22.71 -15.40 23.61
N GLY A 428 -23.75 -15.33 24.45
CA GLY A 428 -24.21 -14.08 25.07
C GLY A 428 -23.10 -13.38 25.87
N VAL A 429 -22.34 -14.13 26.67
CA VAL A 429 -21.19 -13.60 27.44
C VAL A 429 -20.11 -13.04 26.51
N VAL A 430 -19.73 -13.80 25.46
CA VAL A 430 -18.75 -13.35 24.45
C VAL A 430 -19.23 -12.09 23.74
N GLY A 431 -20.52 -12.00 23.42
CA GLY A 431 -21.14 -10.82 22.80
C GLY A 431 -21.08 -9.57 23.68
N VAL A 432 -21.42 -9.70 24.97
CA VAL A 432 -21.34 -8.59 25.95
C VAL A 432 -19.91 -8.05 26.05
N LEU A 433 -18.92 -8.94 26.20
CA LEU A 433 -17.51 -8.54 26.23
C LEU A 433 -17.08 -7.81 24.95
N GLY A 434 -17.59 -8.24 23.79
CA GLY A 434 -17.36 -7.59 22.51
C GLY A 434 -17.96 -6.18 22.42
N ILE A 435 -19.18 -5.99 22.89
CA ILE A 435 -19.85 -4.68 22.94
C ILE A 435 -19.05 -3.72 23.81
N PHE A 436 -18.62 -4.15 25.01
CA PHE A 436 -17.80 -3.31 25.88
C PHE A 436 -16.46 -2.92 25.24
N ALA A 437 -15.81 -3.85 24.53
CA ALA A 437 -14.57 -3.57 23.81
C ALA A 437 -14.77 -2.49 22.73
N VAL A 438 -15.84 -2.58 21.93
CA VAL A 438 -16.15 -1.60 20.89
C VAL A 438 -16.60 -0.27 21.48
N LEU A 439 -17.43 -0.29 22.53
CA LEU A 439 -17.95 0.91 23.18
C LEU A 439 -16.81 1.72 23.81
N LYS A 440 -15.87 1.06 24.51
CA LYS A 440 -14.67 1.69 25.08
C LYS A 440 -13.89 2.43 23.99
N GLU A 441 -13.59 1.76 22.88
CA GLU A 441 -12.84 2.37 21.77
C GLU A 441 -13.61 3.48 21.06
N TRP A 442 -14.93 3.35 20.91
CA TRP A 442 -15.75 4.34 20.22
C TRP A 442 -15.98 5.60 21.05
N ILE A 443 -16.33 5.44 22.33
CA ILE A 443 -16.32 6.53 23.32
C ILE A 443 -14.99 7.24 23.25
N SER A 444 -13.93 6.44 23.13
CA SER A 444 -12.60 6.95 23.07
C SER A 444 -12.17 7.50 21.72
N ALA A 445 -12.88 7.25 20.62
CA ALA A 445 -12.60 7.84 19.30
C ALA A 445 -13.49 9.05 18.97
N LEU A 446 -14.74 9.06 19.46
CA LEU A 446 -15.58 10.25 19.65
C LEU A 446 -14.87 11.22 20.58
N ARG A 447 -14.26 10.59 21.60
CA ARG A 447 -12.90 10.76 22.08
C ARG A 447 -12.06 11.52 21.13
N THR A 448 -11.20 10.96 20.31
CA THR A 448 -10.41 11.83 19.41
C THR A 448 -11.01 12.72 18.29
N LYS A 449 -12.33 13.00 18.12
CA LYS A 449 -12.93 13.45 16.82
C LYS A 449 -12.19 12.85 15.59
N SER A 450 -11.61 11.66 15.73
CA SER A 450 -10.75 11.05 14.72
C SER A 450 -11.56 10.11 13.85
N VAL A 451 -12.89 10.12 14.03
CA VAL A 451 -13.82 9.23 13.39
C VAL A 451 -14.25 9.86 12.07
N ALA A 452 -14.01 9.15 10.98
CA ALA A 452 -14.59 9.53 9.69
C ALA A 452 -16.13 9.59 9.82
N PRO A 453 -16.83 10.49 9.11
CA PRO A 453 -18.29 10.62 9.21
C PRO A 453 -19.05 9.28 9.10
N LEU A 454 -18.59 8.40 8.20
CA LEU A 454 -19.17 7.07 7.99
C LEU A 454 -18.77 6.03 9.07
N GLY A 455 -17.67 6.25 9.79
CA GLY A 455 -17.25 5.40 10.91
C GLY A 455 -18.22 5.49 12.10
N ASN A 456 -18.81 6.66 12.35
CA ASN A 456 -19.81 6.83 13.41
C ASN A 456 -21.11 6.08 13.11
N PHE A 457 -21.58 6.12 11.85
CA PHE A 457 -22.76 5.36 11.43
C PHE A 457 -22.51 3.85 11.53
N ALA A 458 -21.32 3.38 11.15
CA ALA A 458 -20.94 1.97 11.24
C ALA A 458 -20.92 1.45 12.68
N VAL A 459 -20.31 2.18 13.62
CA VAL A 459 -20.27 1.76 15.02
C VAL A 459 -21.63 1.87 15.71
N THR A 460 -22.42 2.90 15.39
CA THR A 460 -23.79 3.04 15.90
C THR A 460 -24.67 1.88 15.44
N PHE A 461 -24.58 1.49 14.16
CA PHE A 461 -25.24 0.30 13.62
C PHE A 461 -24.90 -0.95 14.43
N LEU A 462 -23.62 -1.19 14.69
CA LEU A 462 -23.15 -2.36 15.41
C LEU A 462 -23.60 -2.41 16.87
N LEU A 463 -23.45 -1.32 17.60
CA LEU A 463 -23.80 -1.27 19.03
C LEU A 463 -25.31 -1.38 19.23
N LEU A 464 -26.10 -0.67 18.43
CA LEU A 464 -27.55 -0.74 18.50
C LEU A 464 -28.03 -2.16 18.14
N GLY A 465 -27.53 -2.74 17.04
CA GLY A 465 -27.90 -4.09 16.65
C GLY A 465 -27.49 -5.15 17.67
N SER A 466 -26.29 -5.05 18.24
CA SER A 466 -25.80 -6.04 19.21
C SER A 466 -26.56 -5.96 20.53
N LEU A 467 -26.97 -4.75 20.94
CA LEU A 467 -27.84 -4.54 22.08
C LEU A 467 -29.23 -5.14 21.87
N MET A 468 -29.83 -4.94 20.69
CA MET A 468 -31.15 -5.51 20.35
C MET A 468 -31.12 -7.04 20.35
N LEU A 469 -30.02 -7.66 19.90
CA LEU A 469 -29.82 -9.10 19.99
C LEU A 469 -29.72 -9.61 21.44
N LEU A 470 -29.00 -8.90 22.31
CA LEU A 470 -28.90 -9.29 23.72
C LEU A 470 -30.26 -9.24 24.42
N LEU A 471 -31.13 -8.29 24.03
CA LEU A 471 -32.49 -8.19 24.56
C LEU A 471 -33.42 -9.33 24.10
N ASN A 472 -32.95 -10.25 23.24
CA ASN A 472 -33.66 -11.51 22.95
C ASN A 472 -33.46 -12.58 24.04
N LEU A 473 -32.39 -12.48 24.84
CA LEU A 473 -32.07 -13.49 25.86
C LEU A 473 -33.24 -13.76 26.84
N PRO A 474 -33.95 -12.75 27.38
CA PRO A 474 -35.13 -12.99 28.21
C PRO A 474 -36.18 -13.86 27.52
N ALA A 475 -36.48 -13.63 26.24
CA ALA A 475 -37.43 -14.43 25.49
C ALA A 475 -36.99 -15.91 25.38
N THR A 476 -35.68 -16.16 25.21
CA THR A 476 -35.11 -17.52 25.19
C THR A 476 -35.09 -18.23 26.55
N GLN A 477 -35.40 -17.50 27.64
CA GLN A 477 -35.58 -18.04 28.99
C GLN A 477 -37.05 -18.23 29.37
N GLY A 478 -38.00 -17.98 28.46
CA GLY A 478 -39.43 -18.14 28.72
C GLY A 478 -40.16 -16.85 29.15
N PHE A 479 -39.50 -15.68 29.16
CA PHE A 479 -40.20 -14.42 29.40
C PHE A 479 -40.98 -13.97 28.15
N PRO A 480 -42.25 -13.54 28.26
CA PRO A 480 -43.11 -13.22 27.12
C PRO A 480 -42.79 -11.83 26.51
N ILE A 481 -41.53 -11.56 26.22
CA ILE A 481 -41.05 -10.31 25.63
C ILE A 481 -40.78 -10.55 24.15
N TYR A 482 -41.28 -9.66 23.29
CA TYR A 482 -41.01 -9.76 21.86
C TYR A 482 -39.50 -9.62 21.59
N PRO A 483 -38.88 -10.52 20.81
CA PRO A 483 -37.45 -10.50 20.53
C PRO A 483 -37.09 -9.28 19.68
N LEU A 484 -36.54 -8.24 20.33
CA LEU A 484 -36.18 -6.96 19.70
C LEU A 484 -35.13 -7.09 18.60
N GLY A 485 -34.33 -8.16 18.60
CA GLY A 485 -33.41 -8.46 17.50
C GLY A 485 -34.11 -8.63 16.15
N ASN A 486 -35.41 -8.90 16.12
CA ASN A 486 -36.20 -8.94 14.88
C ASN A 486 -36.34 -7.55 14.21
N LEU A 487 -36.10 -6.44 14.92
CA LEU A 487 -36.17 -5.06 14.43
C LEU A 487 -34.83 -4.55 13.87
N SER A 488 -33.98 -5.44 13.36
CA SER A 488 -32.67 -5.09 12.80
C SER A 488 -32.71 -4.18 11.57
N ILE A 489 -33.90 -3.93 11.00
CA ILE A 489 -34.12 -2.88 10.00
C ILE A 489 -33.73 -1.48 10.53
N LEU A 490 -33.90 -1.21 11.83
CA LEU A 490 -33.55 0.08 12.45
C LEU A 490 -32.05 0.36 12.41
N PRO A 491 -31.16 -0.50 12.97
CA PRO A 491 -29.73 -0.29 12.84
C PRO A 491 -29.29 -0.29 11.37
N THR A 492 -29.87 -1.15 10.53
CA THR A 492 -29.56 -1.22 9.10
C THR A 492 -29.86 0.10 8.38
N GLY A 493 -30.98 0.75 8.70
CA GLY A 493 -31.32 2.08 8.18
C GLY A 493 -30.31 3.16 8.54
N ILE A 494 -29.72 3.10 9.74
CA ILE A 494 -28.65 4.03 10.17
C ILE A 494 -27.42 3.88 9.29
N LEU A 495 -27.01 2.64 8.99
CA LEU A 495 -25.88 2.37 8.10
C LEU A 495 -26.19 2.79 6.65
N ALA A 496 -27.40 2.50 6.16
CA ALA A 496 -27.85 2.88 4.82
C ALA A 496 -27.83 4.40 4.62
N TYR A 497 -28.36 5.16 5.58
CA TYR A 497 -28.31 6.63 5.57
C TYR A 497 -26.87 7.14 5.55
N GLY A 498 -25.98 6.52 6.34
CA GLY A 498 -24.55 6.85 6.34
C GLY A 498 -23.88 6.63 4.99
N VAL A 499 -24.20 5.55 4.29
CA VAL A 499 -23.65 5.21 2.96
C VAL A 499 -24.18 6.16 1.89
N LEU A 500 -25.49 6.44 1.89
CA LEU A 500 -26.14 7.33 0.92
C LEU A 500 -25.65 8.78 1.05
N LYS A 501 -25.49 9.28 2.29
CA LYS A 501 -25.08 10.66 2.55
C LYS A 501 -23.63 10.95 2.13
N ASN A 502 -22.76 9.94 2.07
CA ASN A 502 -21.31 10.14 1.96
C ASN A 502 -20.65 9.47 0.73
N GLU A 503 -21.42 8.97 -0.25
CA GLU A 503 -20.94 8.32 -1.50
C GLU A 503 -19.67 7.44 -1.36
N THR A 504 -19.86 6.23 -0.81
CA THR A 504 -18.89 5.11 -0.70
C THR A 504 -17.63 5.30 0.16
N LEU A 505 -17.19 4.20 0.77
CA LEU A 505 -16.11 4.09 1.75
C LEU A 505 -14.67 4.00 1.17
N SER A 506 -14.48 4.23 -0.13
CA SER A 506 -13.15 4.15 -0.75
C SER A 506 -13.00 5.13 -1.91
N ARG A 507 -11.97 5.98 -1.86
CA ARG A 507 -11.56 6.82 -2.99
C ARG A 507 -10.87 5.97 -4.06
N GLN A 508 -11.52 5.74 -5.20
CA GLN A 508 -10.92 5.72 -6.55
C GLN A 508 -12.06 5.63 -7.58
N LYS A 509 -12.28 6.70 -8.36
CA LYS A 509 -13.51 6.97 -9.11
C LYS A 509 -13.60 6.35 -10.53
N GLN A 510 -12.62 5.58 -11.00
CA GLN A 510 -12.62 5.07 -12.40
C GLN A 510 -12.75 3.55 -12.55
N ALA A 511 -12.17 2.75 -11.65
CA ALA A 511 -12.09 1.29 -11.79
C ALA A 511 -13.40 0.50 -11.55
N PHE A 512 -14.54 1.14 -11.23
CA PHE A 512 -15.73 0.43 -10.70
C PHE A 512 -17.03 0.58 -11.51
N ARG A 513 -17.01 1.21 -12.70
CA ARG A 513 -18.26 1.45 -13.45
C ARG A 513 -18.91 0.18 -13.99
N ILE A 514 -18.15 -0.87 -14.32
CA ILE A 514 -18.68 -2.10 -14.92
C ILE A 514 -19.26 -3.01 -13.85
N SER A 515 -18.49 -3.33 -12.81
CA SER A 515 -18.96 -4.18 -11.69
C SER A 515 -20.23 -3.62 -11.03
N HIS A 516 -20.30 -2.31 -10.78
CA HIS A 516 -21.48 -1.67 -10.22
C HIS A 516 -22.70 -1.77 -11.16
N ARG A 517 -22.54 -1.56 -12.48
CA ARG A 517 -23.64 -1.66 -13.45
C ARG A 517 -24.13 -3.09 -13.67
N VAL A 518 -23.23 -4.07 -13.70
CA VAL A 518 -23.57 -5.50 -13.79
C VAL A 518 -24.33 -5.95 -12.53
N SER A 519 -23.92 -5.48 -11.36
CA SER A 519 -24.61 -5.74 -10.10
C SER A 519 -25.96 -5.01 -9.96
N LEU A 520 -26.18 -3.89 -10.66
CA LEU A 520 -27.48 -3.21 -10.72
C LEU A 520 -28.43 -3.91 -11.70
N LEU A 521 -27.92 -4.48 -12.79
CA LEU A 521 -28.70 -5.25 -13.77
C LEU A 521 -29.30 -6.52 -13.15
N SER A 522 -28.61 -7.18 -12.24
CA SER A 522 -29.16 -8.33 -11.50
C SER A 522 -30.32 -7.94 -10.57
N LEU A 523 -30.44 -6.67 -10.17
CA LEU A 523 -31.61 -6.17 -9.44
C LEU A 523 -32.85 -6.03 -10.34
N LEU A 524 -32.70 -5.93 -11.65
CA LEU A 524 -33.82 -5.89 -12.60
C LEU A 524 -34.45 -7.28 -12.85
N LEU A 525 -33.75 -8.37 -12.52
CA LEU A 525 -34.34 -9.71 -12.49
C LEU A 525 -35.36 -9.89 -11.36
N ILE A 526 -35.34 -9.00 -10.35
CA ILE A 526 -36.19 -9.11 -9.16
C ILE A 526 -37.68 -8.92 -9.47
N PRO A 527 -38.11 -7.82 -10.12
CA PRO A 527 -39.51 -7.66 -10.54
C PRO A 527 -39.98 -8.79 -11.46
N PHE A 528 -39.10 -9.29 -12.34
CA PHE A 528 -39.41 -10.33 -13.31
C PHE A 528 -39.68 -11.69 -12.66
N LEU A 529 -38.82 -12.13 -11.73
CA LEU A 529 -39.01 -13.40 -11.00
C LEU A 529 -40.22 -13.33 -10.07
N LEU A 530 -40.45 -12.19 -9.40
CA LEU A 530 -41.66 -11.99 -8.60
C LEU A 530 -42.92 -12.00 -9.48
N PHE A 531 -42.87 -11.41 -10.68
CA PHE A 531 -43.95 -11.44 -11.65
C PHE A 531 -44.23 -12.85 -12.19
N LEU A 532 -43.20 -13.68 -12.38
CA LEU A 532 -43.36 -15.08 -12.80
C LEU A 532 -43.98 -15.97 -11.72
N ILE A 533 -43.69 -15.72 -10.44
CA ILE A 533 -44.20 -16.54 -9.32
C ILE A 533 -45.62 -16.09 -8.92
N PHE A 534 -45.95 -14.80 -9.08
CA PHE A 534 -47.24 -14.22 -8.69
C PHE A 534 -48.49 -14.99 -9.18
N PRO A 535 -48.57 -15.52 -10.42
CA PRO A 535 -49.73 -16.25 -10.93
C PRO A 535 -49.94 -17.63 -10.32
N PHE A 536 -48.87 -18.22 -9.74
CA PHE A 536 -48.91 -19.56 -9.12
C PHE A 536 -49.35 -19.52 -7.65
N LEU A 537 -49.56 -18.33 -7.08
CA LEU A 537 -50.10 -18.16 -5.73
C LEU A 537 -51.61 -18.35 -5.76
N SER A 538 -52.14 -18.99 -4.72
CA SER A 538 -53.60 -19.18 -4.58
C SER A 538 -54.33 -17.84 -4.69
N LYS A 539 -55.25 -17.74 -5.66
CA LYS A 539 -56.09 -16.55 -5.89
C LYS A 539 -57.04 -16.27 -4.71
N GLU A 540 -57.28 -17.28 -3.88
CA GLU A 540 -58.16 -17.23 -2.71
C GLU A 540 -57.50 -16.59 -1.48
N ALA A 541 -56.16 -16.44 -1.48
CA ALA A 541 -55.44 -15.82 -0.37
C ALA A 541 -55.54 -14.27 -0.41
N PRO A 542 -55.66 -13.58 0.74
CA PRO A 542 -55.69 -12.12 0.78
C PRO A 542 -54.38 -11.51 0.25
N LEU A 543 -54.40 -10.23 -0.16
CA LEU A 543 -53.25 -9.60 -0.82
C LEU A 543 -51.98 -9.62 0.04
N HIS A 544 -52.10 -9.35 1.35
CA HIS A 544 -50.98 -9.38 2.28
C HIS A 544 -50.36 -10.78 2.44
N ALA A 545 -51.18 -11.83 2.37
CA ALA A 545 -50.76 -13.22 2.42
C ALA A 545 -49.93 -13.60 1.19
N ARG A 546 -50.45 -13.27 -0.01
CA ARG A 546 -49.72 -13.49 -1.27
C ARG A 546 -48.39 -12.75 -1.30
N ILE A 547 -48.36 -11.51 -0.79
CA ILE A 547 -47.13 -10.73 -0.64
C ILE A 547 -46.17 -11.43 0.33
N LEU A 548 -46.64 -11.91 1.48
CA LEU A 548 -45.79 -12.61 2.45
C LEU A 548 -45.21 -13.92 1.89
N HIS A 549 -45.99 -14.68 1.13
CA HIS A 549 -45.50 -15.87 0.43
C HIS A 549 -44.42 -15.55 -0.60
N LEU A 550 -44.62 -14.49 -1.38
CA LEU A 550 -43.60 -13.98 -2.33
C LEU A 550 -42.34 -13.50 -1.61
N LEU A 551 -42.49 -12.88 -0.44
CA LEU A 551 -41.35 -12.44 0.36
C LEU A 551 -40.64 -13.61 1.04
N LEU A 552 -41.33 -14.67 1.44
CA LEU A 552 -40.70 -15.84 2.08
C LEU A 552 -40.04 -16.80 1.08
N PHE A 553 -40.66 -17.00 -0.09
CA PHE A 553 -40.16 -17.92 -1.12
C PHE A 553 -39.38 -17.23 -2.24
N GLY A 554 -39.89 -16.11 -2.73
CA GLY A 554 -39.26 -15.38 -3.84
C GLY A 554 -37.98 -14.69 -3.39
N SER A 555 -37.99 -14.03 -2.24
CA SER A 555 -36.83 -13.25 -1.80
C SER A 555 -35.53 -14.04 -1.56
N PRO A 556 -35.53 -15.27 -1.01
CA PRO A 556 -34.28 -16.01 -0.82
C PRO A 556 -33.76 -16.53 -2.15
N ILE A 557 -34.64 -16.89 -3.08
CA ILE A 557 -34.27 -17.24 -4.46
C ILE A 557 -33.69 -16.03 -5.18
N LEU A 558 -34.27 -14.84 -4.97
CA LEU A 558 -33.76 -13.59 -5.54
C LEU A 558 -32.40 -13.21 -4.98
N LEU A 559 -32.24 -13.28 -3.65
CA LEU A 559 -30.98 -12.98 -2.97
C LEU A 559 -29.93 -14.03 -3.33
N PHE A 560 -30.29 -15.30 -3.43
CA PHE A 560 -29.44 -16.37 -3.96
C PHE A 560 -29.04 -16.09 -5.40
N GLY A 561 -29.98 -15.77 -6.28
CA GLY A 561 -29.73 -15.48 -7.69
C GLY A 561 -28.84 -14.25 -7.86
N TYR A 562 -29.08 -13.20 -7.08
CA TYR A 562 -28.20 -12.04 -7.01
C TYR A 562 -26.81 -12.43 -6.53
N GLN A 563 -26.70 -13.20 -5.44
CA GLN A 563 -25.44 -13.54 -4.80
C GLN A 563 -24.62 -14.53 -5.62
N LEU A 564 -25.30 -15.45 -6.32
CA LEU A 564 -24.73 -16.34 -7.30
C LEU A 564 -24.27 -15.54 -8.53
N ALA A 565 -25.11 -14.65 -9.08
CA ALA A 565 -24.72 -13.77 -10.18
C ALA A 565 -23.54 -12.91 -9.77
N PHE A 566 -23.53 -12.31 -8.58
CA PHE A 566 -22.44 -11.52 -8.04
C PHE A 566 -21.18 -12.37 -7.82
N PHE A 567 -21.30 -13.59 -7.27
CA PHE A 567 -20.18 -14.51 -7.07
C PHE A 567 -19.58 -14.99 -8.39
N LEU A 568 -20.41 -15.30 -9.39
CA LEU A 568 -20.00 -15.77 -10.71
C LEU A 568 -19.44 -14.64 -11.57
N THR A 569 -20.07 -13.47 -11.53
CA THR A 569 -19.65 -12.29 -12.28
C THR A 569 -18.48 -11.59 -11.64
N ARG A 570 -18.16 -11.81 -10.35
CA ARG A 570 -17.04 -11.13 -9.68
C ARG A 570 -15.65 -11.54 -10.22
N PRO A 571 -15.29 -12.84 -10.35
CA PRO A 571 -14.06 -13.24 -11.00
C PRO A 571 -13.99 -12.65 -12.39
N ILE A 572 -15.09 -12.72 -13.15
CA ILE A 572 -15.19 -12.20 -14.52
C ILE A 572 -15.09 -10.67 -14.55
N SER A 573 -15.65 -9.95 -13.57
CA SER A 573 -15.64 -8.48 -13.49
C SER A 573 -14.30 -7.97 -13.00
N ALA A 574 -13.69 -8.64 -12.03
CA ALA A 574 -12.33 -8.35 -11.59
C ALA A 574 -11.32 -8.69 -12.70
N GLU A 575 -11.51 -9.83 -13.36
CA GLU A 575 -10.72 -10.23 -14.52
C GLU A 575 -11.01 -9.33 -15.71
N LEU A 576 -12.21 -8.80 -15.92
CA LEU A 576 -12.55 -7.78 -16.94
C LEU A 576 -11.99 -6.41 -16.59
N ASP A 577 -11.99 -6.01 -15.32
CA ASP A 577 -11.37 -4.76 -14.89
C ASP A 577 -9.84 -4.87 -15.03
N ASP A 578 -9.27 -6.03 -14.71
CA ASP A 578 -7.87 -6.40 -15.00
C ASP A 578 -7.63 -6.60 -16.51
N LEU A 579 -8.62 -7.09 -17.28
CA LEU A 579 -8.56 -7.28 -18.74
C LEU A 579 -8.66 -5.95 -19.45
N PHE A 580 -9.42 -5.01 -18.90
CA PHE A 580 -9.61 -3.67 -19.44
C PHE A 580 -8.37 -2.83 -19.15
N HIS A 581 -7.81 -2.94 -17.94
CA HIS A 581 -6.48 -2.41 -17.65
C HIS A 581 -5.40 -3.06 -18.52
N SER A 582 -5.42 -4.38 -18.66
CA SER A 582 -4.45 -5.07 -19.53
C SER A 582 -4.74 -4.91 -21.02
N LEU A 583 -5.94 -4.52 -21.45
CA LEU A 583 -6.27 -4.11 -22.83
C LEU A 583 -5.85 -2.66 -23.07
N GLU A 584 -5.95 -1.77 -22.09
CA GLU A 584 -5.27 -0.47 -22.13
C GLU A 584 -3.74 -0.66 -22.24
N ASP A 585 -3.17 -1.62 -21.51
CA ASP A 585 -1.74 -1.95 -21.59
C ASP A 585 -1.36 -2.73 -22.87
N ALA A 586 -2.23 -3.63 -23.37
CA ALA A 586 -1.99 -4.46 -24.56
C ALA A 586 -2.23 -3.71 -25.87
N LYS A 587 -3.09 -2.68 -25.88
CA LYS A 587 -3.14 -1.69 -26.96
C LYS A 587 -1.82 -0.92 -27.08
N GLY A 588 -1.00 -0.89 -26.02
CA GLY A 588 0.40 -0.47 -26.05
C GLY A 588 1.40 -1.54 -26.50
N GLN A 589 1.03 -2.83 -26.53
CA GLN A 589 1.90 -3.94 -26.97
C GLN A 589 1.68 -4.39 -28.42
N GLU A 590 0.52 -4.15 -29.03
CA GLU A 590 0.30 -4.32 -30.49
C GLU A 590 1.24 -3.39 -31.31
N GLU A 591 1.77 -2.34 -30.66
CA GLU A 591 2.80 -1.44 -31.17
C GLU A 591 4.18 -2.12 -31.33
N ILE A 592 4.47 -3.22 -30.61
CA ILE A 592 5.79 -3.89 -30.52
C ILE A 592 5.92 -5.10 -31.46
N SER A 593 4.84 -5.47 -32.15
CA SER A 593 4.96 -6.15 -33.45
C SER A 593 5.48 -5.22 -34.57
N ARG A 594 6.12 -4.10 -34.18
CA ARG A 594 7.59 -3.82 -34.28
C ARG A 594 8.55 -5.03 -34.22
N LYS A 595 8.10 -6.27 -34.40
CA LYS A 595 8.88 -7.51 -34.46
C LYS A 595 9.82 -7.52 -35.67
N ASN A 596 9.43 -6.82 -36.73
CA ASN A 596 10.31 -6.51 -37.87
C ASN A 596 11.51 -5.64 -37.48
N ALA A 597 11.44 -4.91 -36.36
CA ALA A 597 12.60 -4.22 -35.83
C ALA A 597 13.54 -5.12 -35.05
N GLU A 598 13.18 -6.35 -34.66
CA GLU A 598 14.07 -7.21 -33.85
C GLU A 598 15.20 -7.80 -34.70
N THR A 599 14.93 -8.29 -35.90
CA THR A 599 15.96 -8.83 -36.82
C THR A 599 16.90 -7.73 -37.34
N LEU A 600 16.33 -6.57 -37.68
CA LEU A 600 17.10 -5.36 -37.97
C LEU A 600 17.87 -4.85 -36.74
N SER A 601 17.29 -4.96 -35.53
CA SER A 601 17.95 -4.59 -34.28
C SER A 601 19.10 -5.51 -33.91
N GLU A 602 19.07 -6.81 -34.24
CA GLU A 602 20.19 -7.73 -33.98
C GLU A 602 21.39 -7.43 -34.88
N LEU A 603 21.14 -7.18 -36.16
CA LEU A 603 22.19 -6.78 -37.10
C LEU A 603 22.70 -5.37 -36.79
N ALA A 604 21.82 -4.41 -36.50
CA ALA A 604 22.20 -3.09 -36.00
C ALA A 604 22.96 -3.19 -34.66
N LYS A 605 22.66 -4.16 -33.80
CA LYS A 605 23.44 -4.43 -32.57
C LYS A 605 24.85 -4.86 -32.89
N ARG A 606 25.04 -5.78 -33.85
CA ARG A 606 26.38 -6.25 -34.24
C ARG A 606 27.20 -5.13 -34.90
N ILE A 607 26.58 -4.40 -35.82
CA ILE A 607 27.20 -3.24 -36.48
C ILE A 607 27.56 -2.14 -35.46
N ASN A 608 26.70 -1.82 -34.49
CA ASN A 608 27.01 -0.83 -33.45
C ASN A 608 27.89 -1.37 -32.32
N SER A 609 28.17 -2.68 -32.28
CA SER A 609 29.02 -3.29 -31.23
C SER A 609 30.51 -3.22 -31.54
N THR A 610 30.86 -2.87 -32.78
CA THR A 610 32.23 -2.61 -33.21
C THR A 610 32.33 -1.17 -33.70
N ASN A 611 33.48 -0.55 -33.46
CA ASN A 611 33.78 0.80 -33.94
C ASN A 611 34.78 0.76 -35.11
N ASP A 612 35.15 -0.45 -35.57
CA ASP A 612 36.01 -0.62 -36.73
C ASP A 612 35.15 -0.67 -37.99
N LEU A 613 35.34 0.34 -38.84
CA LEU A 613 34.62 0.50 -40.10
C LEU A 613 34.74 -0.72 -41.02
N SER A 614 35.86 -1.43 -40.97
CA SER A 614 36.14 -2.62 -41.79
C SER A 614 35.26 -3.80 -41.38
N GLU A 615 35.10 -3.99 -40.07
CA GLU A 615 34.32 -5.08 -39.51
C GLU A 615 32.81 -4.86 -39.73
N ILE A 616 32.36 -3.59 -39.63
CA ILE A 616 30.99 -3.19 -39.97
C ILE A 616 30.65 -3.58 -41.41
N LEU A 617 31.52 -3.26 -42.37
CA LEU A 617 31.27 -3.53 -43.78
C LEU A 617 31.26 -5.04 -44.10
N ASN A 618 32.12 -5.82 -43.45
CA ASN A 618 32.11 -7.29 -43.57
C ASN A 618 30.80 -7.91 -43.08
N PHE A 619 30.24 -7.46 -41.94
CA PHE A 619 28.95 -7.96 -41.46
C PHE A 619 27.79 -7.65 -42.40
N VAL A 620 27.83 -6.47 -43.04
CA VAL A 620 26.83 -6.07 -44.03
C VAL A 620 26.93 -6.95 -45.27
N GLU A 621 28.13 -7.23 -45.75
CA GLU A 621 28.36 -8.12 -46.88
C GLU A 621 27.90 -9.55 -46.59
N ASP A 622 28.24 -10.09 -45.43
CA ASP A 622 27.82 -11.43 -45.00
C ASP A 622 26.29 -11.53 -44.95
N TYR A 623 25.61 -10.53 -44.40
CA TYR A 623 24.15 -10.51 -44.36
C TYR A 623 23.52 -10.46 -45.75
N ILE A 624 24.02 -9.57 -46.62
CA ILE A 624 23.48 -9.42 -47.97
C ILE A 624 23.72 -10.71 -48.77
N THR A 625 24.90 -11.31 -48.64
CA THR A 625 25.26 -12.56 -49.31
C THR A 625 24.42 -13.74 -48.81
N GLN A 626 24.22 -13.88 -47.50
CA GLN A 626 23.40 -14.95 -46.92
C GLN A 626 21.91 -14.80 -47.26
N ARG A 627 21.40 -13.58 -47.25
CA ARG A 627 19.97 -13.30 -47.44
C ARG A 627 19.55 -13.28 -48.91
N PHE A 628 20.41 -12.77 -49.79
CA PHE A 628 20.05 -12.48 -51.18
C PHE A 628 20.87 -13.25 -52.23
N GLY A 629 21.89 -14.02 -51.82
CA GLY A 629 22.63 -14.95 -52.69
C GLY A 629 24.07 -14.53 -53.02
N PRO A 630 24.87 -15.44 -53.62
CA PRO A 630 26.33 -15.28 -53.73
C PRO A 630 26.81 -14.30 -54.82
N LYS A 631 27.95 -13.65 -54.52
CA LYS A 631 28.77 -12.73 -55.35
C LYS A 631 28.26 -11.29 -55.49
N ALA A 632 27.94 -10.68 -54.35
CA ALA A 632 27.80 -9.23 -54.21
C ALA A 632 29.16 -8.61 -53.83
N PHE A 633 29.43 -7.41 -54.33
CA PHE A 633 30.66 -6.64 -54.12
C PHE A 633 30.31 -5.34 -53.41
N LEU A 634 30.97 -5.04 -52.29
CA LEU A 634 30.65 -3.89 -51.45
C LEU A 634 31.78 -2.86 -51.46
N ALA A 635 31.46 -1.63 -51.83
CA ALA A 635 32.40 -0.51 -51.78
C ALA A 635 31.77 0.72 -51.11
N LEU A 636 32.53 1.38 -50.25
CA LEU A 636 32.11 2.62 -49.59
C LEU A 636 32.83 3.82 -50.20
N PHE A 637 32.05 4.76 -50.75
CA PHE A 637 32.52 6.04 -51.26
C PHE A 637 32.10 7.15 -50.31
N LYS A 638 33.05 7.91 -49.77
CA LYS A 638 32.79 8.99 -48.81
C LYS A 638 32.86 10.35 -49.52
N VAL A 639 32.03 11.28 -49.08
CA VAL A 639 32.12 12.68 -49.53
C VAL A 639 33.36 13.32 -48.88
N ASP A 640 34.12 14.08 -49.66
CA ASP A 640 35.28 14.84 -49.15
C ASP A 640 34.87 15.98 -48.20
N GLU A 641 35.83 16.55 -47.46
CA GLU A 641 35.56 17.58 -46.42
C GLU A 641 34.90 18.85 -46.98
N VAL A 642 35.11 19.15 -48.26
CA VAL A 642 34.58 20.34 -48.93
C VAL A 642 33.19 20.07 -49.55
N GLY A 643 32.78 18.80 -49.65
CA GLY A 643 31.47 18.38 -50.09
C GLY A 643 31.28 18.29 -51.61
N LYS A 644 32.36 18.20 -52.40
CA LYS A 644 32.30 18.33 -53.87
C LYS A 644 32.59 17.04 -54.63
N GLU A 645 33.31 16.10 -54.02
CA GLU A 645 33.73 14.85 -54.66
C GLU A 645 33.47 13.64 -53.76
N LEU A 646 33.28 12.48 -54.38
CA LEU A 646 33.22 11.17 -53.74
C LEU A 646 34.55 10.45 -53.93
N ILE A 647 35.08 9.91 -52.83
CA ILE A 647 36.36 9.21 -52.78
C ILE A 647 36.13 7.81 -52.20
N ALA A 648 36.64 6.79 -52.88
CA ALA A 648 36.57 5.41 -52.39
C ALA A 648 37.41 5.24 -51.11
N HIS A 649 36.80 4.77 -50.02
CA HIS A 649 37.42 4.79 -48.68
C HIS A 649 37.71 3.40 -48.10
N HIS A 650 36.98 2.34 -48.48
CA HIS A 650 37.18 1.02 -47.85
C HIS A 650 36.91 -0.19 -48.78
N LYS A 651 37.55 -1.33 -48.49
CA LYS A 651 37.67 -2.54 -49.33
C LYS A 651 36.87 -3.72 -48.75
N VAL A 652 36.09 -4.40 -49.59
CA VAL A 652 36.05 -5.87 -49.57
C VAL A 652 36.03 -6.33 -51.02
N LEU A 653 37.08 -7.06 -51.46
CA LEU A 653 37.10 -7.92 -52.66
C LEU A 653 38.47 -8.55 -52.97
N ASP A 654 38.44 -9.85 -53.29
CA ASP A 654 39.52 -10.60 -53.94
C ASP A 654 39.50 -10.38 -55.46
N PHE A 655 40.40 -9.52 -55.96
CA PHE A 655 40.62 -9.31 -57.39
C PHE A 655 42.11 -9.19 -57.72
N LYS A 656 42.46 -9.43 -58.99
CA LYS A 656 43.82 -9.27 -59.52
C LYS A 656 44.32 -7.82 -59.34
N VAL A 657 45.53 -7.68 -58.82
CA VAL A 657 46.11 -6.46 -58.21
C VAL A 657 46.24 -5.25 -59.14
N GLU A 658 46.31 -5.43 -60.46
CA GLU A 658 46.64 -4.34 -61.41
C GLU A 658 45.55 -3.26 -61.57
N ASN A 659 44.26 -3.59 -61.39
CA ASN A 659 43.16 -2.63 -61.61
C ASN A 659 42.62 -1.99 -60.31
N LEU A 660 43.03 -2.47 -59.14
CA LEU A 660 42.53 -2.01 -57.83
C LEU A 660 43.03 -0.62 -57.45
N GLN A 661 44.31 -0.32 -57.64
CA GLN A 661 44.85 1.02 -57.34
C GLN A 661 44.19 2.10 -58.19
N LYS A 662 43.86 1.79 -59.45
CA LYS A 662 43.15 2.71 -60.35
C LYS A 662 41.72 2.99 -59.90
N PHE A 663 41.06 2.02 -59.25
CA PHE A 663 39.72 2.19 -58.70
C PHE A 663 39.71 3.05 -57.41
N TYR A 664 40.67 2.88 -56.50
CA TYR A 664 40.75 3.72 -55.29
C TYR A 664 41.20 5.15 -55.56
N ALA A 665 41.99 5.36 -56.61
CA ALA A 665 42.36 6.70 -57.06
C ALA A 665 41.21 7.41 -57.81
N LEU A 666 40.09 6.72 -58.06
CA LEU A 666 38.94 7.28 -58.75
C LEU A 666 38.24 8.30 -57.83
N LYS A 667 38.27 9.56 -58.24
CA LYS A 667 37.48 10.63 -57.64
C LYS A 667 36.26 10.87 -58.51
N VAL A 668 35.08 10.74 -57.92
CA VAL A 668 33.82 10.90 -58.64
C VAL A 668 33.24 12.27 -58.28
N PRO A 669 33.17 13.23 -59.21
CA PRO A 669 32.62 14.54 -58.93
C PRO A 669 31.12 14.43 -58.65
N ILE A 670 30.61 15.19 -57.67
CA ILE A 670 29.18 15.20 -57.34
C ILE A 670 28.44 16.14 -58.34
N SER A 671 28.47 15.77 -59.63
CA SER A 671 27.83 16.46 -60.76
C SER A 671 27.10 15.46 -61.69
N GLU A 672 26.45 15.93 -62.76
CA GLU A 672 25.81 15.05 -63.75
C GLU A 672 26.79 14.11 -64.48
N GLU A 673 28.07 14.49 -64.57
CA GLU A 673 29.16 13.70 -65.16
C GLU A 673 29.63 12.56 -64.24
N GLY A 674 29.38 12.68 -62.93
CA GLY A 674 29.73 11.71 -61.87
C GLY A 674 28.97 10.38 -61.91
N GLY A 675 28.17 10.16 -62.95
CA GLY A 675 27.44 8.93 -63.16
C GLY A 675 26.41 8.59 -62.07
N THR A 676 26.13 7.31 -61.92
CA THR A 676 25.07 6.79 -61.05
C THR A 676 25.38 6.93 -59.57
N LEU A 677 26.66 6.86 -59.16
CA LEU A 677 27.09 7.12 -57.79
C LEU A 677 26.82 8.56 -57.36
N SER A 678 27.21 9.55 -58.17
CA SER A 678 26.92 10.96 -57.92
C SER A 678 25.41 11.21 -57.85
N ARG A 679 24.63 10.63 -58.78
CA ARG A 679 23.18 10.78 -58.80
C ARG A 679 22.52 10.21 -57.54
N ALA A 680 23.02 9.11 -56.99
CA ALA A 680 22.49 8.55 -55.74
C ALA A 680 22.68 9.52 -54.56
N VAL A 681 23.84 10.19 -54.47
CA VAL A 681 24.12 11.24 -53.46
C VAL A 681 23.23 12.46 -53.65
N GLN A 682 23.21 13.02 -54.86
CA GLN A 682 22.48 14.25 -55.15
C GLN A 682 20.98 14.09 -54.95
N ARG A 683 20.45 12.94 -55.36
CA ARG A 683 19.02 12.65 -55.23
C ARG A 683 18.65 12.11 -53.85
N GLN A 684 19.63 11.72 -53.05
CA GLN A 684 19.45 11.10 -51.73
C GLN A 684 18.46 9.93 -51.76
N LYS A 685 18.48 9.17 -52.85
CA LYS A 685 17.61 8.02 -53.04
C LYS A 685 18.43 6.84 -53.52
N LEU A 686 18.05 5.68 -53.00
CA LEU A 686 18.42 4.38 -53.53
C LEU A 686 18.33 4.36 -55.05
N LEU A 687 19.41 3.94 -55.71
CA LEU A 687 19.44 3.76 -57.15
C LEU A 687 19.74 2.30 -57.45
N TYR A 688 18.81 1.63 -58.13
CA TYR A 688 18.89 0.20 -58.42
C TYR A 688 18.82 -0.05 -59.92
N ILE A 689 19.82 -0.74 -60.45
CA ILE A 689 19.84 -1.21 -61.84
C ILE A 689 19.96 -2.73 -61.81
N PRO A 690 18.86 -3.46 -62.08
CA PRO A 690 18.84 -4.93 -62.00
C PRO A 690 19.64 -5.59 -63.13
N LYS A 691 19.82 -4.90 -64.27
CA LYS A 691 20.65 -5.32 -65.40
C LYS A 691 21.15 -4.11 -66.19
N ILE A 692 22.45 -4.02 -66.41
CA ILE A 692 23.09 -2.91 -67.13
C ILE A 692 22.86 -3.07 -68.64
N ASN A 693 22.66 -1.95 -69.34
CA ASN A 693 22.47 -1.92 -70.79
C ASN A 693 23.45 -0.94 -71.44
N MET A 694 24.20 -1.40 -72.44
CA MET A 694 25.28 -0.64 -73.10
C MET A 694 24.83 0.68 -73.74
N SER A 695 23.56 0.81 -74.12
CA SER A 695 23.03 2.01 -74.80
C SER A 695 22.97 3.27 -73.94
N TRP A 696 22.81 3.13 -72.62
CA TRP A 696 22.87 4.25 -71.68
C TRP A 696 24.20 4.31 -70.95
N LEU A 697 24.89 3.17 -70.79
CA LEU A 697 26.21 3.12 -70.14
C LEU A 697 27.24 3.97 -70.90
N SER A 698 27.25 3.93 -72.24
CA SER A 698 28.13 4.74 -73.10
C SER A 698 27.90 6.26 -73.01
N LYS A 699 26.83 6.69 -72.31
CA LYS A 699 26.55 8.10 -72.01
C LYS A 699 27.03 8.53 -70.62
N SER A 700 27.60 7.62 -69.83
CA SER A 700 28.13 7.88 -68.49
C SER A 700 29.58 7.39 -68.39
N PRO A 701 30.57 8.24 -68.72
CA PRO A 701 31.97 7.82 -68.82
C PRO A 701 32.54 7.22 -67.52
N ILE A 702 32.09 7.71 -66.36
CA ILE A 702 32.54 7.20 -65.05
C ILE A 702 31.93 5.83 -64.74
N ASP A 703 30.63 5.63 -65.00
CA ASP A 703 30.01 4.32 -64.78
C ASP A 703 30.54 3.28 -65.78
N GLU A 704 30.75 3.67 -67.05
CA GLU A 704 31.36 2.81 -68.08
C GLU A 704 32.75 2.35 -67.64
N LYS A 705 33.57 3.26 -67.13
CA LYS A 705 34.90 2.95 -66.59
C LYS A 705 34.86 2.07 -65.35
N ILE A 706 33.90 2.26 -64.45
CA ILE A 706 33.70 1.40 -63.26
C ILE A 706 33.29 -0.01 -63.69
N VAL A 707 32.38 -0.13 -64.66
CA VAL A 707 31.93 -1.42 -65.22
C VAL A 707 33.08 -2.12 -65.95
N GLU A 708 33.88 -1.41 -66.74
CA GLU A 708 35.06 -1.96 -67.43
C GLU A 708 36.14 -2.47 -66.44
N LEU A 709 36.37 -1.73 -65.34
CA LEU A 709 37.34 -2.10 -64.31
C LEU A 709 36.90 -3.30 -63.46
N LEU A 710 35.60 -3.44 -63.18
CA LEU A 710 35.07 -4.43 -62.23
C LEU A 710 34.31 -5.59 -62.89
N GLY A 711 33.91 -5.48 -64.16
CA GLY A 711 33.18 -6.51 -64.91
C GLY A 711 31.75 -6.77 -64.43
N ILE A 712 31.09 -5.77 -63.83
CA ILE A 712 29.76 -5.93 -63.18
C ILE A 712 28.61 -5.84 -64.20
N GLU A 713 27.53 -6.58 -63.94
CA GLU A 713 26.32 -6.59 -64.80
C GLU A 713 25.09 -5.96 -64.14
N SER A 714 25.11 -5.75 -62.81
CA SER A 714 24.05 -5.05 -62.09
C SER A 714 24.57 -4.36 -60.82
N PHE A 715 23.86 -3.34 -60.34
CA PHE A 715 24.25 -2.63 -59.12
C PHE A 715 23.11 -1.96 -58.37
N LEU A 716 23.36 -1.74 -57.09
CA LEU A 716 22.54 -1.03 -56.14
C LEU A 716 23.41 -0.01 -55.40
N HIS A 717 23.03 1.26 -55.48
CA HIS A 717 23.71 2.34 -54.80
C HIS A 717 22.80 2.88 -53.70
N ILE A 718 23.28 2.76 -52.47
CA ILE A 718 22.55 3.18 -51.28
C ILE A 718 23.27 4.42 -50.74
N PRO A 719 22.66 5.62 -50.83
CA PRO A 719 23.25 6.79 -50.22
C PRO A 719 23.17 6.65 -48.69
N LEU A 720 24.30 6.83 -48.01
CA LEU A 720 24.35 6.84 -46.55
C LEU A 720 24.03 8.26 -46.10
N ILE A 721 22.83 8.46 -45.57
CA ILE A 721 22.30 9.78 -45.24
C ILE A 721 22.17 9.89 -43.74
N VAL A 722 22.74 10.93 -43.18
CA VAL A 722 22.48 11.29 -41.78
C VAL A 722 22.15 12.77 -41.69
N GLN A 723 21.04 13.07 -41.00
CA GLN A 723 20.52 14.44 -40.84
C GLN A 723 20.31 15.19 -42.17
N GLY A 724 19.88 14.48 -43.22
CA GLY A 724 19.57 15.07 -44.52
C GLY A 724 20.81 15.47 -45.36
N LYS A 725 22.02 15.11 -44.93
CA LYS A 725 23.23 15.18 -45.75
C LYS A 725 23.71 13.76 -46.05
N SER A 726 24.09 13.52 -47.31
CA SER A 726 24.68 12.24 -47.69
C SER A 726 26.16 12.27 -47.30
N LEU A 727 26.57 11.36 -46.42
CA LEU A 727 27.95 11.17 -46.00
C LEU A 727 28.77 10.44 -47.07
N GLY A 728 28.08 9.76 -47.98
CA GLY A 728 28.68 8.90 -48.99
C GLY A 728 27.66 7.95 -49.61
N VAL A 729 28.17 7.01 -50.41
CA VAL A 729 27.38 5.95 -51.03
C VAL A 729 27.98 4.60 -50.70
N LEU A 730 27.14 3.69 -50.24
CA LEU A 730 27.43 2.28 -50.17
C LEU A 730 26.99 1.64 -51.50
N ALA A 731 27.96 1.24 -52.30
CA ALA A 731 27.75 0.61 -53.59
C ALA A 731 27.81 -0.91 -53.44
N ILE A 732 26.72 -1.58 -53.81
CA ILE A 732 26.62 -3.03 -53.87
C ILE A 732 26.48 -3.43 -55.34
N THR A 733 27.35 -4.30 -55.84
CA THR A 733 27.34 -4.67 -57.27
C THR A 733 27.40 -6.17 -57.45
N TRP A 734 26.87 -6.69 -58.57
CA TRP A 734 26.90 -8.11 -58.89
C TRP A 734 27.45 -8.34 -60.31
N LEU A 735 28.10 -9.48 -60.50
CA LEU A 735 28.64 -9.94 -61.80
C LEU A 735 27.59 -10.57 -62.73
N GLN A 736 26.32 -10.58 -62.31
CA GLN A 736 25.18 -11.13 -63.04
C GLN A 736 23.95 -10.25 -62.78
N ASP A 737 22.83 -10.57 -63.44
CA ASP A 737 21.52 -9.95 -63.15
C ASP A 737 21.21 -10.00 -61.64
N SER A 738 20.72 -8.89 -61.09
CA SER A 738 20.59 -8.76 -59.63
C SER A 738 19.52 -9.69 -59.06
N PRO A 739 19.79 -10.37 -57.93
CA PRO A 739 18.85 -11.32 -57.32
C PRO A 739 17.71 -10.66 -56.51
N LEU A 740 17.70 -9.33 -56.37
CA LEU A 740 16.77 -8.62 -55.47
C LEU A 740 15.38 -8.37 -56.10
N ALA A 741 14.31 -8.62 -55.32
CA ALA A 741 12.94 -8.23 -55.67
C ALA A 741 12.56 -6.87 -55.08
N GLN A 742 11.53 -6.22 -55.63
CA GLN A 742 11.13 -4.86 -55.19
C GLN A 742 10.76 -4.75 -53.71
N LYS A 743 10.16 -5.79 -53.13
CA LYS A 743 9.80 -5.81 -51.70
C LYS A 743 11.04 -5.79 -50.79
N ASP A 744 12.16 -6.30 -51.28
CA ASP A 744 13.43 -6.39 -50.54
C ASP A 744 14.17 -5.05 -50.54
N LEU A 745 13.94 -4.20 -51.54
CA LEU A 745 14.57 -2.87 -51.64
C LEU A 745 14.23 -1.96 -50.45
N LYS A 746 13.02 -2.08 -49.89
CA LYS A 746 12.63 -1.32 -48.68
C LYS A 746 13.39 -1.78 -47.45
N GLU A 747 13.66 -3.07 -47.35
CA GLU A 747 14.41 -3.67 -46.26
C GLU A 747 15.90 -3.34 -46.37
N VAL A 748 16.48 -3.42 -47.58
CA VAL A 748 17.88 -3.06 -47.85
C VAL A 748 18.12 -1.55 -47.71
N SER A 749 17.14 -0.70 -48.06
CA SER A 749 17.19 0.73 -47.76
C SER A 749 17.18 1.00 -46.26
N ALA A 750 16.31 0.31 -45.50
CA ALA A 750 16.25 0.44 -44.04
C ALA A 750 17.55 -0.05 -43.38
N LEU A 751 18.21 -1.06 -43.94
CA LEU A 751 19.56 -1.50 -43.55
C LEU A 751 20.60 -0.40 -43.82
N GLY A 752 20.55 0.24 -44.99
CA GLY A 752 21.40 1.37 -45.35
C GLY A 752 21.35 2.53 -44.35
N ASP A 753 20.14 2.87 -43.88
CA ASP A 753 19.94 3.91 -42.87
C ASP A 753 20.57 3.52 -41.51
N GLN A 754 20.49 2.24 -41.13
CA GLN A 754 21.12 1.74 -39.91
C GLN A 754 22.65 1.74 -40.01
N ILE A 755 23.21 1.40 -41.18
CA ILE A 755 24.65 1.40 -41.45
C ILE A 755 25.20 2.83 -41.46
N ALA A 756 24.48 3.79 -42.04
CA ALA A 756 24.90 5.19 -42.11
C ALA A 756 25.22 5.76 -40.72
N GLY A 757 24.37 5.47 -39.73
CA GLY A 757 24.58 5.88 -38.34
C GLY A 757 25.80 5.23 -37.69
N ALA A 758 26.05 3.95 -37.94
CA ALA A 758 27.19 3.24 -37.36
C ALA A 758 28.53 3.65 -38.00
N VAL A 759 28.55 3.83 -39.33
CA VAL A 759 29.68 4.37 -40.07
C VAL A 759 30.00 5.79 -39.60
N GLN A 760 28.98 6.64 -39.40
CA GLN A 760 29.18 7.96 -38.82
C GLN A 760 29.70 7.87 -37.38
N ASN A 761 29.16 6.98 -36.55
CA ASN A 761 29.60 6.80 -35.17
C ASN A 761 31.05 6.31 -35.08
N ALA A 762 31.48 5.38 -35.94
CA ALA A 762 32.86 4.91 -35.99
C ALA A 762 33.83 6.04 -36.37
N VAL A 763 33.46 6.85 -37.37
CA VAL A 763 34.23 8.05 -37.79
C VAL A 763 34.25 9.10 -36.67
N LEU A 764 33.08 9.42 -36.09
CA LEU A 764 32.95 10.36 -34.99
C LEU A 764 33.62 9.88 -33.71
N LEU A 765 33.68 8.56 -33.43
CA LEU A 765 34.35 8.02 -32.25
C LEU A 765 35.86 8.19 -32.37
N HIS A 766 36.41 8.02 -33.56
CA HIS A 766 37.83 8.30 -33.80
C HIS A 766 38.14 9.78 -33.51
N GLU A 767 37.37 10.71 -34.07
CA GLU A 767 37.48 12.16 -33.79
C GLU A 767 37.22 12.49 -32.31
N ARG A 768 36.23 11.83 -31.69
CA ARG A 768 35.88 11.97 -30.28
C ARG A 768 36.98 11.45 -29.37
N THR A 769 37.71 10.41 -29.73
CA THR A 769 38.77 9.86 -28.89
C THR A 769 39.93 10.85 -28.78
N GLU A 770 40.26 11.53 -29.89
CA GLU A 770 41.21 12.65 -29.86
C GLU A 770 40.67 13.84 -29.04
N ALA A 771 39.39 14.19 -29.21
CA ALA A 771 38.75 15.24 -28.40
C ALA A 771 38.65 14.88 -26.91
N VAL A 772 38.42 13.60 -26.56
CA VAL A 772 38.35 13.11 -25.17
C VAL A 772 39.70 13.23 -24.51
N ARG A 773 40.79 12.92 -25.22
CA ARG A 773 42.15 13.12 -24.69
C ARG A 773 42.44 14.59 -24.39
N GLU A 774 42.04 15.50 -25.29
CA GLU A 774 42.14 16.95 -25.07
C GLU A 774 41.27 17.40 -23.88
N ILE A 775 40.06 16.85 -23.74
CA ILE A 775 39.15 17.10 -22.61
C ILE A 775 39.69 16.52 -21.29
N GLU A 776 40.38 15.38 -21.30
CA GLU A 776 40.95 14.77 -20.09
C GLU A 776 42.07 15.63 -19.50
N GLU A 777 42.93 16.20 -20.34
CA GLU A 777 43.96 17.15 -19.92
C GLU A 777 43.33 18.43 -19.34
N LEU A 778 42.31 18.98 -20.01
CA LEU A 778 41.54 20.13 -19.51
C LEU A 778 40.79 19.82 -18.20
N ASN A 779 40.17 18.64 -18.08
CA ASN A 779 39.48 18.22 -16.87
C ASN A 779 40.45 17.94 -15.71
N GLY A 780 41.66 17.45 -16.00
CA GLY A 780 42.73 17.32 -15.01
C GLY A 780 43.09 18.67 -14.40
N PHE A 781 43.24 19.69 -15.24
CA PHE A 781 43.45 21.08 -14.81
C PHE A 781 42.23 21.67 -14.07
N ALA A 782 41.01 21.47 -14.59
CA ALA A 782 39.78 21.90 -13.93
C ALA A 782 39.56 21.24 -12.55
N ARG A 783 39.98 19.99 -12.36
CA ARG A 783 39.94 19.31 -11.06
C ARG A 783 40.86 19.99 -10.05
N ILE A 784 42.07 20.38 -10.47
CA ILE A 784 43.00 21.09 -9.60
C ILE A 784 42.39 22.43 -9.17
N LEU A 785 41.83 23.20 -10.11
CA LEU A 785 41.20 24.51 -9.81
C LEU A 785 39.97 24.39 -8.90
N ASN A 786 39.11 23.39 -9.11
CA ASN A 786 37.90 23.20 -8.30
C ASN A 786 38.16 22.51 -6.94
N SER A 787 39.38 22.03 -6.69
CA SER A 787 39.75 21.38 -5.42
C SER A 787 40.05 22.37 -4.29
N THR A 788 40.24 23.65 -4.62
CA THR A 788 40.52 24.71 -3.66
C THR A 788 39.48 25.82 -3.80
N LEU A 789 38.96 26.29 -2.67
CA LEU A 789 38.04 27.43 -2.59
C LEU A 789 38.79 28.72 -2.23
N ASP A 790 40.13 28.66 -2.20
CA ASP A 790 41.03 29.78 -1.95
C ASP A 790 41.36 30.48 -3.27
N LEU A 791 40.85 31.71 -3.41
CA LEU A 791 40.98 32.53 -4.61
C LEU A 791 42.44 32.76 -5.01
N ASP A 792 43.37 32.84 -4.04
CA ASP A 792 44.80 33.03 -4.30
C ASP A 792 45.44 31.80 -4.95
N GLN A 793 45.00 30.60 -4.57
CA GLN A 793 45.53 29.33 -5.11
C GLN A 793 44.97 29.03 -6.50
N VAL A 794 43.68 29.31 -6.72
CA VAL A 794 43.03 29.20 -8.03
C VAL A 794 43.74 30.09 -9.05
N PHE A 795 44.00 31.35 -8.68
CA PHE A 795 44.65 32.30 -9.57
C PHE A 795 46.09 31.87 -9.94
N LYS A 796 46.87 31.38 -8.96
CA LYS A 796 48.25 30.92 -9.20
C LYS A 796 48.31 29.70 -10.12
N ALA A 797 47.46 28.70 -9.91
CA ALA A 797 47.40 27.52 -10.77
C ALA A 797 46.99 27.86 -12.21
N ALA A 798 46.04 28.79 -12.36
CA ALA A 798 45.62 29.31 -13.65
C ALA A 798 46.75 30.05 -14.38
N PHE A 799 47.49 30.87 -13.64
CA PHE A 799 48.65 31.61 -14.14
C PHE A 799 49.74 30.67 -14.69
N ASP A 800 50.14 29.66 -13.91
CA ASP A 800 51.21 28.73 -14.30
C ASP A 800 50.84 27.89 -15.52
N PHE A 801 49.57 27.48 -15.65
CA PHE A 801 49.11 26.66 -16.79
C PHE A 801 49.14 27.43 -18.12
N ILE A 802 48.66 28.67 -18.13
CA ILE A 802 48.61 29.50 -19.34
C ILE A 802 50.02 29.88 -19.79
N LEU A 803 50.94 30.19 -18.87
CA LEU A 803 52.33 30.50 -19.22
C LEU A 803 53.10 29.30 -19.79
N ASN A 804 52.78 28.07 -19.38
CA ASN A 804 53.45 26.87 -19.91
C ASN A 804 53.02 26.50 -21.34
N HIS A 805 51.88 27.00 -21.80
CA HIS A 805 51.32 26.71 -23.14
C HIS A 805 51.36 27.92 -24.09
N THR A 806 51.87 29.06 -23.62
CA THR A 806 51.94 30.28 -24.42
C THR A 806 53.30 30.94 -24.30
N SER A 807 53.65 31.82 -25.24
CA SER A 807 54.86 32.64 -25.18
C SER A 807 54.64 33.95 -24.40
N ALA A 808 53.70 33.98 -23.46
CA ALA A 808 53.38 35.19 -22.70
C ALA A 808 54.44 35.51 -21.63
N ASP A 809 54.57 36.79 -21.28
CA ASP A 809 55.54 37.25 -20.26
C ASP A 809 54.87 37.47 -18.90
N THR A 810 53.59 37.88 -18.88
CA THR A 810 52.79 37.98 -17.65
C THR A 810 51.28 37.97 -17.93
N ILE A 811 50.49 37.72 -16.87
CA ILE A 811 49.03 37.66 -16.89
C ILE A 811 48.49 38.54 -15.77
N TRP A 812 47.53 39.41 -16.08
CA TRP A 812 46.83 40.27 -15.12
C TRP A 812 45.38 39.84 -14.97
N LEU A 813 44.85 39.89 -13.75
CA LEU A 813 43.43 39.66 -13.47
C LEU A 813 42.81 40.93 -12.87
N LEU A 814 41.78 41.42 -13.55
CA LEU A 814 40.96 42.53 -13.08
C LEU A 814 39.56 41.99 -12.74
N ILE A 815 39.07 42.29 -11.54
CA ILE A 815 37.74 41.84 -11.06
C ILE A 815 36.81 43.04 -11.03
N ARG A 816 35.56 42.83 -11.46
CA ARG A 816 34.52 43.85 -11.44
C ARG A 816 34.08 44.15 -10.02
N ASN A 817 34.15 45.43 -9.65
CA ASN A 817 33.46 45.95 -8.49
C ASN A 817 32.09 46.51 -8.92
N LYS A 818 31.00 45.81 -8.55
CA LYS A 818 29.63 46.20 -8.93
C LYS A 818 29.17 47.50 -8.27
N GLU A 819 29.71 47.87 -7.11
CA GLU A 819 29.28 49.08 -6.38
C GLU A 819 29.94 50.35 -6.91
N LYS A 820 31.20 50.25 -7.36
CA LYS A 820 31.99 51.39 -7.85
C LYS A 820 32.00 51.53 -9.38
N GLU A 821 31.41 50.58 -10.10
CA GLU A 821 31.43 50.48 -11.58
C GLU A 821 32.84 50.58 -12.18
N VAL A 822 33.82 49.91 -11.56
CA VAL A 822 35.21 49.82 -12.03
C VAL A 822 35.67 48.36 -12.11
N LEU A 823 36.68 48.09 -12.93
CA LEU A 823 37.50 46.88 -12.84
C LEU A 823 38.75 47.21 -12.02
N SER A 824 39.00 46.45 -10.97
CA SER A 824 40.17 46.63 -10.10
C SER A 824 41.10 45.44 -10.21
N THR A 825 42.41 45.66 -10.22
CA THR A 825 43.40 44.58 -10.19
C THR A 825 43.26 43.77 -8.90
N TYR A 826 43.26 42.44 -9.02
CA TYR A 826 43.29 41.55 -7.85
C TYR A 826 44.70 41.55 -7.22
N SER A 827 44.82 41.85 -5.92
CA SER A 827 46.06 42.42 -5.35
C SER A 827 47.09 41.42 -4.75
N LYS A 828 47.11 40.14 -5.13
CA LYS A 828 48.08 39.17 -4.58
C LYS A 828 48.79 38.30 -5.63
N GLY A 829 50.07 38.63 -5.91
CA GLY A 829 51.08 37.80 -6.61
C GLY A 829 50.88 37.75 -8.14
N ILE A 830 51.81 38.10 -9.02
CA ILE A 830 53.25 37.83 -9.11
C ILE A 830 53.89 39.01 -9.85
N THR A 831 55.01 39.55 -9.36
CA THR A 831 55.72 40.63 -10.05
C THR A 831 56.34 40.10 -11.36
N PRO A 832 56.06 40.71 -12.54
CA PRO A 832 56.61 40.23 -13.81
C PRO A 832 58.15 40.26 -13.83
N LYS A 833 58.80 39.19 -14.31
CA LYS A 833 60.26 39.18 -14.49
C LYS A 833 60.66 40.23 -15.52
N GLY A 834 61.41 41.25 -15.10
CA GLY A 834 61.91 42.33 -15.96
C GLY A 834 61.18 43.67 -15.86
N MET A 835 60.28 43.84 -14.89
CA MET A 835 59.59 45.11 -14.57
C MET A 835 60.11 45.71 -13.25
N SER A 836 60.21 47.04 -13.15
CA SER A 836 60.63 47.71 -11.90
C SER A 836 59.50 47.74 -10.85
N GLU A 837 59.87 47.86 -9.57
CA GLU A 837 58.90 47.88 -8.46
C GLU A 837 57.87 49.03 -8.56
N LYS A 838 58.30 50.19 -9.07
CA LYS A 838 57.41 51.33 -9.33
C LYS A 838 56.43 51.08 -10.47
N GLU A 839 56.82 50.31 -11.47
CA GLU A 839 55.93 49.93 -12.59
C GLU A 839 54.94 48.85 -12.14
N ALA A 840 55.36 47.88 -11.35
CA ALA A 840 54.47 46.87 -10.79
C ALA A 840 53.39 47.48 -9.89
N GLN A 841 53.75 48.45 -9.04
CA GLN A 841 52.80 49.17 -8.18
C GLN A 841 51.77 50.00 -8.96
N PHE A 842 52.10 50.46 -10.18
CA PHE A 842 51.12 51.13 -11.04
C PHE A 842 50.01 50.16 -11.49
N PHE A 843 50.36 48.93 -11.88
CA PHE A 843 49.39 47.92 -12.31
C PHE A 843 48.58 47.32 -11.16
N LEU A 844 49.18 47.18 -9.97
CA LEU A 844 48.47 46.69 -8.79
C LEU A 844 47.39 47.64 -8.28
N ASN A 845 47.58 48.95 -8.46
CA ASN A 845 46.61 49.98 -8.07
C ASN A 845 45.76 50.47 -9.24
N LEU A 846 45.72 49.72 -10.34
CA LEU A 846 44.97 50.10 -11.53
C LEU A 846 43.48 49.89 -11.28
N GLU A 847 42.72 50.98 -11.37
CA GLU A 847 41.26 50.97 -11.46
C GLU A 847 40.84 51.45 -12.85
N VAL A 848 40.09 50.62 -13.55
CA VAL A 848 39.61 50.89 -14.91
C VAL A 848 38.12 51.21 -14.83
N PRO A 849 37.68 52.43 -15.17
CA PRO A 849 36.27 52.78 -15.16
C PRO A 849 35.52 52.02 -16.25
N LEU A 850 34.30 51.56 -15.94
CA LEU A 850 33.41 50.90 -16.92
C LEU A 850 32.67 51.93 -17.79
N ASN A 851 33.43 52.82 -18.42
CA ASN A 851 32.94 53.82 -19.36
C ASN A 851 33.99 54.06 -20.47
N SER A 852 33.71 55.00 -21.37
CA SER A 852 34.58 55.29 -22.52
C SER A 852 36.04 55.65 -22.16
N ASP A 853 36.33 56.07 -20.93
CA ASP A 853 37.70 56.37 -20.49
C ASP A 853 38.52 55.11 -20.12
N GLY A 854 37.85 53.96 -19.95
CA GLY A 854 38.45 52.68 -19.61
C GLY A 854 39.15 51.95 -20.76
N GLY A 855 39.04 52.47 -21.99
CA GLY A 855 39.86 52.01 -23.11
C GLY A 855 39.56 50.59 -23.59
N SER A 856 40.60 49.87 -24.05
CA SER A 856 40.45 48.54 -24.64
C SER A 856 39.89 47.52 -23.64
N LEU A 857 40.19 47.69 -22.35
CA LEU A 857 39.66 46.85 -21.28
C LEU A 857 38.15 47.07 -21.08
N TYR A 858 37.66 48.30 -21.17
CA TYR A 858 36.22 48.56 -21.16
C TYR A 858 35.55 48.03 -22.43
N GLN A 859 36.21 48.10 -23.58
CA GLN A 859 35.67 47.56 -24.82
C GLN A 859 35.54 46.03 -24.75
N THR A 860 36.57 45.32 -24.26
CA THR A 860 36.48 43.87 -24.00
C THR A 860 35.40 43.54 -22.98
N PHE A 861 35.18 44.40 -21.98
CA PHE A 861 34.07 44.26 -21.03
C PHE A 861 32.70 44.40 -21.71
N LEU A 862 32.53 45.37 -22.60
CA LEU A 862 31.27 45.69 -23.26
C LEU A 862 30.91 44.70 -24.38
N GLU A 863 31.90 44.31 -25.18
CA GLU A 863 31.70 43.48 -26.37
C GLU A 863 31.68 41.98 -26.05
N GLU A 864 32.06 41.59 -24.83
CA GLU A 864 32.05 40.20 -24.37
C GLU A 864 32.84 39.24 -25.27
N THR A 865 33.79 39.78 -26.06
CA THR A 865 34.62 39.00 -26.97
C THR A 865 36.10 39.21 -26.68
N PRO A 866 36.94 38.17 -26.85
CA PRO A 866 38.38 38.30 -26.67
C PRO A 866 38.99 39.30 -27.67
N LEU A 867 39.81 40.21 -27.17
CA LEU A 867 40.55 41.16 -27.99
C LEU A 867 42.02 40.74 -28.09
N TYR A 868 42.44 40.34 -29.29
CA TYR A 868 43.83 39.98 -29.57
C TYR A 868 44.53 41.05 -30.40
N ILE A 869 45.64 41.56 -29.90
CA ILE A 869 46.54 42.45 -30.63
C ILE A 869 47.91 41.78 -30.73
N ASP A 870 48.22 41.27 -31.92
CA ASP A 870 49.47 40.55 -32.22
C ASP A 870 50.71 41.47 -32.23
N ASP A 871 50.56 42.77 -32.50
CA ASP A 871 51.65 43.75 -32.47
C ASP A 871 51.18 45.21 -32.29
N ILE A 872 51.54 45.84 -31.17
CA ILE A 872 51.27 47.26 -30.84
C ILE A 872 52.19 48.22 -31.62
N GLY A 873 53.40 47.79 -31.98
CA GLY A 873 54.39 48.63 -32.67
C GLY A 873 54.01 48.96 -34.10
N ALA A 874 53.33 48.05 -34.80
CA ALA A 874 52.78 48.27 -36.14
C ALA A 874 51.55 49.20 -36.13
N THR A 875 50.88 49.35 -34.99
CA THR A 875 49.63 50.11 -34.82
C THR A 875 49.86 51.59 -34.46
N ARG A 876 51.09 52.03 -34.18
CA ARG A 876 51.38 53.45 -33.89
C ARG A 876 51.13 54.42 -35.05
N ASN A 877 51.03 53.93 -36.28
CA ASN A 877 50.74 54.73 -37.48
C ASN A 877 49.40 54.40 -38.14
N ILE A 878 48.54 53.62 -37.48
CA ILE A 878 47.27 53.20 -38.07
C ILE A 878 46.16 53.70 -37.16
N SER A 879 45.59 54.84 -37.53
CA SER A 879 44.18 55.05 -37.27
C SER A 879 43.42 53.93 -37.97
N ASN A 880 42.88 53.01 -37.17
CA ASN A 880 41.63 52.31 -37.38
C ASN A 880 41.52 51.35 -38.58
N GLU A 881 41.67 50.04 -38.34
CA GLU A 881 40.65 49.02 -38.69
C GLU A 881 41.22 47.60 -38.45
N LEU A 882 40.58 46.86 -37.54
CA LEU A 882 40.68 45.40 -37.43
C LEU A 882 39.24 44.89 -37.46
N ASN A 883 38.92 43.96 -38.37
CA ASN A 883 37.55 43.47 -38.60
C ASN A 883 36.49 44.57 -38.84
N GLY A 884 36.85 45.68 -39.48
CA GLY A 884 35.89 46.75 -39.83
C GLY A 884 35.38 47.58 -38.64
N GLN A 885 36.01 47.49 -37.46
CA GLN A 885 35.75 48.38 -36.32
C GLN A 885 36.95 49.28 -36.00
N LYS A 886 36.68 50.56 -35.69
CA LYS A 886 37.68 51.57 -35.32
C LYS A 886 38.03 51.43 -33.84
N TYR A 887 39.22 50.92 -33.51
CA TYR A 887 39.69 50.84 -32.12
C TYR A 887 40.42 52.12 -31.72
N PHE A 888 39.89 52.85 -30.73
CA PHE A 888 40.50 54.07 -30.20
C PHE A 888 41.27 53.73 -28.92
N PHE A 889 42.61 53.71 -28.96
CA PHE A 889 43.38 53.60 -27.73
C PHE A 889 43.14 54.85 -26.86
N SER A 890 42.56 54.64 -25.68
CA SER A 890 42.30 55.69 -24.71
C SER A 890 43.60 56.26 -24.13
N LYS A 891 43.51 57.38 -23.41
CA LYS A 891 44.65 57.90 -22.62
C LYS A 891 45.16 56.86 -21.61
N LEU A 892 44.27 55.99 -21.11
CA LEU A 892 44.62 54.92 -20.19
C LEU A 892 45.41 53.81 -20.88
N ASP A 893 45.01 53.38 -22.08
CA ASP A 893 45.71 52.34 -22.84
C ASP A 893 47.12 52.80 -23.25
N ILE A 894 47.26 54.06 -23.66
CA ILE A 894 48.57 54.66 -23.98
C ILE A 894 49.47 54.66 -22.75
N LYS A 895 48.91 54.99 -21.57
CA LYS A 895 49.63 54.99 -20.30
C LYS A 895 50.04 53.57 -19.88
N ILE A 896 49.15 52.59 -20.04
CA ILE A 896 49.40 51.16 -19.78
C ILE A 896 50.49 50.62 -20.71
N ALA A 897 50.39 50.87 -22.01
CA ALA A 897 51.37 50.43 -23.00
C ALA A 897 52.74 51.09 -22.80
N ALA A 898 52.79 52.38 -22.45
CA ALA A 898 54.02 53.12 -22.19
C ALA A 898 54.71 52.68 -20.89
N LYS A 899 53.95 52.48 -19.80
CA LYS A 899 54.49 52.04 -18.49
C LYS A 899 54.85 50.57 -18.45
N GLY A 900 54.14 49.72 -19.20
CA GLY A 900 54.37 48.28 -19.25
C GLY A 900 55.30 47.83 -20.36
N HIS A 901 55.72 48.71 -21.27
CA HIS A 901 56.45 48.34 -22.49
C HIS A 901 55.76 47.21 -23.30
N LEU A 902 54.43 47.27 -23.46
CA LEU A 902 53.67 46.18 -24.11
C LEU A 902 53.93 46.10 -25.62
N ARG A 903 54.19 44.88 -26.14
CA ARG A 903 54.34 44.60 -27.58
C ARG A 903 53.16 43.85 -28.18
N SER A 904 52.56 42.90 -27.45
CA SER A 904 51.35 42.18 -27.87
C SER A 904 50.53 41.75 -26.65
N PHE A 905 49.23 41.60 -26.81
CA PHE A 905 48.36 41.13 -25.73
C PHE A 905 47.11 40.41 -26.24
N LEU A 906 46.54 39.59 -25.37
CA LEU A 906 45.22 38.98 -25.49
C LEU A 906 44.42 39.34 -24.22
N GLN A 907 43.32 40.06 -24.41
CA GLN A 907 42.36 40.38 -23.35
C GLN A 907 41.17 39.44 -23.48
N ILE A 908 40.81 38.75 -22.40
CA ILE A 908 39.74 37.75 -22.38
C ILE A 908 38.74 38.15 -21.29
N PRO A 909 37.47 38.41 -21.65
CA PRO A 909 36.45 38.64 -20.65
C PRO A 909 36.14 37.34 -19.92
N LEU A 910 36.08 37.40 -18.59
CA LEU A 910 35.62 36.30 -17.75
C LEU A 910 34.12 36.42 -17.61
N ILE A 911 33.40 35.62 -18.41
CA ILE A 911 31.94 35.67 -18.49
C ILE A 911 31.38 34.50 -17.71
N LEU A 912 30.47 34.80 -16.79
CA LEU A 912 29.68 33.78 -16.12
C LEU A 912 28.22 34.20 -16.08
N ASN A 913 27.33 33.30 -16.49
CA ASN A 913 25.88 33.55 -16.56
C ASN A 913 25.52 34.82 -17.36
N GLN A 914 26.20 35.05 -18.49
CA GLN A 914 26.00 36.23 -19.36
C GLN A 914 26.36 37.57 -18.68
N GLU A 915 27.19 37.55 -17.64
CA GLU A 915 27.79 38.76 -17.07
C GLU A 915 29.32 38.66 -17.07
N VAL A 916 29.99 39.73 -17.46
CA VAL A 916 31.44 39.85 -17.28
C VAL A 916 31.75 40.11 -15.80
N ILE A 917 32.39 39.14 -15.15
CA ILE A 917 32.80 39.23 -13.73
C ILE A 917 34.23 39.78 -13.58
N GLY A 918 35.02 39.78 -14.65
CA GLY A 918 36.38 40.27 -14.67
C GLY A 918 37.02 40.13 -16.04
N ILE A 919 38.29 40.51 -16.18
CA ILE A 919 39.06 40.37 -17.41
C ILE A 919 40.43 39.79 -17.07
N ILE A 920 40.87 38.79 -17.84
CA ILE A 920 42.24 38.29 -17.85
C ILE A 920 42.99 38.92 -19.01
N CYS A 921 44.18 39.46 -18.74
CA CYS A 921 45.05 40.06 -19.75
C CYS A 921 46.35 39.29 -19.84
N ILE A 922 46.54 38.54 -20.92
CA ILE A 922 47.77 37.82 -21.24
C ILE A 922 48.64 38.76 -22.06
N THR A 923 49.85 39.06 -21.59
CA THR A 923 50.65 40.16 -22.14
C THR A 923 52.10 39.73 -22.41
N ALA A 924 52.66 40.27 -23.49
CA ALA A 924 54.07 40.12 -23.84
C ALA A 924 54.69 41.50 -24.12
N PHE A 925 55.88 41.74 -23.58
CA PHE A 925 56.51 43.07 -23.55
C PHE A 925 57.46 43.30 -24.73
N LYS A 926 58.21 42.28 -25.16
CA LYS A 926 59.27 42.45 -26.18
C LYS A 926 59.07 41.64 -27.46
N ARG A 927 58.11 40.71 -27.48
CA ARG A 927 57.83 39.78 -28.57
C ARG A 927 56.34 39.73 -28.91
N LYS A 928 56.03 39.12 -30.06
CA LYS A 928 54.66 38.75 -30.44
C LYS A 928 54.26 37.45 -29.77
N LEU A 929 52.97 37.30 -29.48
CA LEU A 929 52.39 36.04 -28.99
C LEU A 929 52.25 35.01 -30.14
N GLY A 930 51.93 35.44 -31.37
CA GLY A 930 51.94 34.58 -32.56
C GLY A 930 50.83 33.53 -32.61
N LEU A 931 49.70 33.76 -31.93
CA LEU A 931 48.64 32.78 -31.76
C LEU A 931 47.74 32.67 -33.01
N ASN A 932 47.42 31.46 -33.43
CA ASN A 932 46.42 31.18 -34.46
C ASN A 932 45.00 31.08 -33.86
N LYS A 933 43.96 31.08 -34.71
CA LYS A 933 42.56 31.06 -34.25
C LYS A 933 42.23 29.87 -33.35
N ARG A 934 42.75 28.69 -33.65
CA ARG A 934 42.53 27.47 -32.86
C ARG A 934 43.15 27.59 -31.46
N GLU A 935 44.34 28.17 -31.36
CA GLU A 935 45.05 28.41 -30.10
C GLU A 935 44.35 29.47 -29.24
N ILE A 936 43.86 30.55 -29.85
CA ILE A 936 43.06 31.58 -29.16
C ILE A 936 41.78 30.94 -28.61
N ASP A 937 41.05 30.18 -29.42
CA ASP A 937 39.82 29.50 -28.99
C ASP A 937 40.10 28.49 -27.86
N GLN A 938 41.27 27.82 -27.86
CA GLN A 938 41.69 26.94 -26.77
C GLN A 938 41.95 27.71 -25.46
N ILE A 939 42.70 28.81 -25.51
CA ILE A 939 43.01 29.64 -24.32
C ILE A 939 41.74 30.26 -23.74
N VAL A 940 40.81 30.69 -24.60
CA VAL A 940 39.51 31.22 -24.17
C VAL A 940 38.71 30.15 -23.42
N ARG A 941 38.63 28.93 -23.95
CA ARG A 941 37.96 27.80 -23.27
C ARG A 941 38.60 27.49 -21.91
N ILE A 942 39.92 27.59 -21.78
CA ILE A 942 40.62 27.42 -20.50
C ILE A 942 40.24 28.54 -19.53
N CYS A 943 40.19 29.79 -19.99
CA CYS A 943 39.78 30.94 -19.19
C CYS A 943 38.31 30.87 -18.74
N GLU A 944 37.41 30.31 -19.54
CA GLU A 944 36.03 30.00 -19.14
C GLU A 944 35.97 29.00 -17.98
N GLN A 945 36.82 27.96 -17.99
CA GLN A 945 36.90 27.01 -16.87
C GLN A 945 37.46 27.67 -15.61
N ILE A 946 38.47 28.52 -15.74
CA ILE A 946 39.03 29.32 -14.64
C ILE A 946 37.97 30.28 -14.07
N THR A 947 37.14 30.87 -14.93
CA THR A 947 36.05 31.79 -14.53
C THR A 947 35.09 31.13 -13.54
N SER A 948 34.75 29.86 -13.76
CA SER A 948 33.85 29.10 -12.88
C SER A 948 34.49 28.84 -11.51
N ALA A 949 35.77 28.46 -11.47
CA ALA A 949 36.49 28.24 -10.22
C ALA A 949 36.68 29.53 -9.41
N LEU A 950 37.02 30.63 -10.09
CA LEU A 950 37.11 31.97 -9.47
C LEU A 950 35.74 32.42 -8.92
N HIS A 951 34.65 32.20 -9.65
CA HIS A 951 33.31 32.50 -9.17
C HIS A 951 32.90 31.63 -7.98
N ASN A 952 33.20 30.34 -8.00
CA ASN A 952 32.89 29.46 -6.87
C ASN A 952 33.63 29.87 -5.60
N ALA A 953 34.90 30.29 -5.70
CA ALA A 953 35.66 30.84 -4.59
C ALA A 953 35.02 32.15 -4.06
N LEU A 954 34.63 33.06 -4.97
CA LEU A 954 33.94 34.31 -4.63
C LEU A 954 32.54 34.09 -4.02
N LEU A 955 31.78 33.12 -4.55
CA LEU A 955 30.44 32.76 -4.11
C LEU A 955 30.48 32.00 -2.78
N TYR A 956 31.49 31.15 -2.55
CA TYR A 956 31.64 30.44 -1.28
C TYR A 956 31.86 31.42 -0.12
N ASP A 957 32.63 32.47 -0.33
CA ASP A 957 32.80 33.55 0.66
C ASP A 957 31.46 34.26 0.96
N GLN A 958 30.62 34.47 -0.07
CA GLN A 958 29.27 35.03 0.10
C GLN A 958 28.28 34.05 0.76
N ILE A 959 28.29 32.77 0.38
CA ILE A 959 27.45 31.71 0.95
C ILE A 959 27.76 31.54 2.43
N LYS A 960 29.04 31.56 2.82
CA LYS A 960 29.44 31.48 4.22
C LYS A 960 28.81 32.60 5.06
N LYS A 961 28.65 33.80 4.48
CA LYS A 961 27.97 34.93 5.10
C LYS A 961 26.44 34.69 5.21
N LEU A 962 25.80 34.17 4.16
CA LEU A 962 24.36 33.87 4.11
C LEU A 962 23.92 32.67 4.95
N LEU A 963 24.79 31.67 5.11
CA LEU A 963 24.51 30.46 5.91
C LEU A 963 24.26 30.83 7.38
N SER A 964 25.05 31.77 7.90
CA SER A 964 24.89 32.32 9.26
C SER A 964 23.52 32.99 9.45
N GLU A 965 22.97 33.63 8.43
CA GLU A 965 21.64 34.26 8.46
C GLU A 965 20.49 33.22 8.39
N THR A 966 20.71 32.14 7.63
CA THR A 966 19.73 31.05 7.44
C THR A 966 19.59 30.19 8.69
N GLU A 967 20.68 29.91 9.40
CA GLU A 967 20.66 29.19 10.68
C GLU A 967 19.76 29.90 11.71
N SER A 968 19.85 31.23 11.80
CA SER A 968 18.97 32.05 12.65
C SER A 968 17.49 31.93 12.27
N SER A 969 17.17 31.75 10.98
CA SER A 969 15.78 31.59 10.51
C SER A 969 15.22 30.20 10.82
N ARG A 970 16.07 29.17 10.83
CA ARG A 970 15.66 27.80 11.16
C ARG A 970 15.34 27.65 12.65
N GLU A 971 16.13 28.26 13.53
CA GLU A 971 15.85 28.30 14.98
C GLU A 971 14.48 28.92 15.30
N LYS A 972 14.10 29.98 14.56
CA LYS A 972 12.78 30.62 14.70
C LYS A 972 11.63 29.69 14.30
N ALA A 973 11.80 28.92 13.21
CA ALA A 973 10.79 27.96 12.75
C ALA A 973 10.64 26.78 13.73
N ASP A 974 11.73 26.28 14.30
CA ASP A 974 11.71 25.20 15.27
C ASP A 974 11.02 25.60 16.58
N THR A 975 11.23 26.85 17.02
CA THR A 975 10.58 27.42 18.21
C THR A 975 9.06 27.55 18.03
N LEU A 976 8.59 28.03 16.87
CA LEU A 976 7.16 28.20 16.60
C LEU A 976 6.39 26.87 16.59
N LEU A 977 7.02 25.79 16.14
CA LEU A 977 6.36 24.47 16.08
C LEU A 977 6.16 23.86 17.48
N LEU A 978 7.08 24.12 18.42
CA LEU A 978 6.96 23.72 19.82
C LEU A 978 5.93 24.55 20.61
N ASN A 979 5.61 25.76 20.16
CA ASN A 979 4.55 26.58 20.77
C ASN A 979 3.13 26.11 20.43
N ILE A 980 2.96 25.32 19.36
CA ILE A 980 1.63 24.89 18.84
C ILE A 980 1.32 23.44 19.20
N LEU A 981 2.34 22.59 19.30
CA LEU A 981 2.21 21.17 19.58
C LEU A 981 3.08 20.78 20.78
N PRO A 982 2.60 19.86 21.65
CA PRO A 982 3.43 19.33 22.72
C PRO A 982 4.73 18.76 22.17
N ALA A 983 5.85 18.91 22.89
CA ALA A 983 7.18 18.58 22.38
C ALA A 983 7.32 17.14 21.82
N GLU A 984 6.72 16.15 22.48
CA GLU A 984 6.71 14.76 22.01
C GLU A 984 5.97 14.60 20.68
N VAL A 985 4.86 15.30 20.52
CA VAL A 985 3.99 15.29 19.35
C VAL A 985 4.62 16.07 18.19
N ALA A 986 5.25 17.22 18.50
CA ALA A 986 6.03 18.03 17.58
C ALA A 986 7.22 17.25 17.00
N GLY A 987 7.95 16.51 17.85
CA GLY A 987 9.05 15.64 17.46
C GLY A 987 8.58 14.52 16.54
N GLU A 988 7.51 13.80 16.91
CA GLU A 988 6.96 12.75 16.06
C GLU A 988 6.46 13.31 14.71
N LEU A 989 5.84 14.50 14.70
CA LEU A 989 5.40 15.14 13.46
C LEU A 989 6.58 15.57 12.58
N LYS A 990 7.66 16.13 13.15
CA LYS A 990 8.88 16.49 12.41
C LYS A 990 9.56 15.26 11.80
N GLU A 991 9.62 14.16 12.54
CA GLU A 991 10.31 12.94 12.13
C GLU A 991 9.49 12.13 11.11
N LYS A 992 8.19 11.95 11.36
CA LYS A 992 7.34 11.01 10.60
C LYS A 992 6.35 11.70 9.67
N GLY A 993 6.17 13.02 9.79
CA GLY A 993 5.21 13.79 8.99
C GLY A 993 3.73 13.59 9.37
N GLU A 994 3.40 12.67 10.27
CA GLU A 994 2.05 12.45 10.82
C GLU A 994 2.11 11.92 12.26
N VAL A 995 1.07 12.22 13.07
CA VAL A 995 0.93 11.71 14.45
C VAL A 995 -0.34 10.86 14.55
N LYS A 996 -0.21 9.62 15.03
CA LYS A 996 -1.34 8.70 15.15
C LYS A 996 -2.11 8.94 16.45
N PRO A 997 -3.46 8.97 16.43
CA PRO A 997 -4.24 9.11 17.65
C PRO A 997 -4.02 7.96 18.66
N ILE A 998 -3.84 8.25 19.95
CA ILE A 998 -3.51 7.28 21.03
C ILE A 998 -4.64 7.20 22.07
N LEU A 999 -5.05 5.98 22.44
CA LEU A 999 -5.98 5.74 23.55
C LEU A 999 -5.29 5.84 24.92
N TYR A 1000 -5.85 6.71 25.75
CA TYR A 1000 -5.57 6.85 27.17
C TYR A 1000 -6.75 6.27 27.93
N GLU A 1001 -6.50 5.24 28.72
CA GLU A 1001 -7.56 4.56 29.48
C GLU A 1001 -8.05 5.40 30.66
N SER A 1002 -7.25 6.36 31.10
CA SER A 1002 -7.59 7.32 32.12
C SER A 1002 -6.91 8.64 31.80
N ALA A 1003 -7.70 9.70 31.71
CA ALA A 1003 -7.24 11.08 31.59
C ALA A 1003 -8.26 11.97 32.30
N THR A 1004 -7.79 13.07 32.89
CA THR A 1004 -8.67 13.99 33.62
C THR A 1004 -8.85 15.26 32.83
N ILE A 1005 -10.10 15.56 32.49
CA ILE A 1005 -10.44 16.73 31.69
C ILE A 1005 -11.01 17.79 32.62
N LEU A 1006 -10.46 18.99 32.50
CA LEU A 1006 -10.89 20.18 33.22
C LEU A 1006 -11.46 21.16 32.19
N PHE A 1007 -12.70 21.55 32.41
CA PHE A 1007 -13.36 22.64 31.69
C PHE A 1007 -13.60 23.80 32.64
N THR A 1008 -13.41 25.00 32.12
CA THR A 1008 -13.89 26.22 32.76
C THR A 1008 -14.81 26.99 31.82
N ASP A 1009 -15.69 27.82 32.38
CA ASP A 1009 -16.57 28.71 31.63
C ASP A 1009 -16.78 30.01 32.41
N PHE A 1010 -16.79 31.15 31.70
CA PHE A 1010 -17.09 32.45 32.30
C PHE A 1010 -18.59 32.72 32.26
N LYS A 1011 -19.25 32.67 33.41
CA LYS A 1011 -20.67 32.99 33.49
C LYS A 1011 -20.91 34.48 33.28
N GLY A 1012 -21.83 34.82 32.37
CA GLY A 1012 -22.22 36.19 32.06
C GLY A 1012 -21.40 36.86 30.94
N PHE A 1013 -20.55 36.09 30.26
CA PHE A 1013 -19.69 36.56 29.17
C PHE A 1013 -20.44 37.36 28.10
N THR A 1014 -21.59 36.87 27.61
CA THR A 1014 -22.37 37.55 26.56
C THR A 1014 -22.85 38.95 26.99
N GLN A 1015 -23.26 39.11 28.26
CA GLN A 1015 -23.76 40.39 28.77
C GLN A 1015 -22.63 41.41 28.94
N ILE A 1016 -21.45 40.97 29.38
CA ILE A 1016 -20.28 41.84 29.54
C ILE A 1016 -19.66 42.16 28.17
N ALA A 1017 -19.72 41.23 27.22
CA ALA A 1017 -19.28 41.43 25.83
C ALA A 1017 -20.12 42.48 25.07
N GLU A 1018 -21.38 42.71 25.46
CA GLU A 1018 -22.20 43.80 24.91
C GLU A 1018 -21.83 45.18 25.48
N ILE A 1019 -21.18 45.23 26.64
CA ILE A 1019 -20.82 46.48 27.33
C ILE A 1019 -19.39 46.91 27.00
N LEU A 1020 -18.46 45.96 26.92
CA LEU A 1020 -17.06 46.23 26.61
C LEU A 1020 -16.85 46.43 25.11
N SER A 1021 -15.87 47.27 24.76
CA SER A 1021 -15.39 47.32 23.38
C SER A 1021 -14.78 45.97 22.99
N PRO A 1022 -14.87 45.55 21.72
CA PRO A 1022 -14.29 44.28 21.27
C PRO A 1022 -12.79 44.14 21.59
N SER A 1023 -12.02 45.23 21.54
CA SER A 1023 -10.59 45.21 21.87
C SER A 1023 -10.34 44.99 23.36
N SER A 1024 -11.03 45.73 24.24
CA SER A 1024 -10.87 45.60 25.69
C SER A 1024 -11.39 44.25 26.20
N LEU A 1025 -12.45 43.71 25.57
CA LEU A 1025 -12.94 42.37 25.84
C LEU A 1025 -11.87 41.30 25.54
N ILE A 1026 -11.21 41.40 24.39
CA ILE A 1026 -10.16 40.46 23.98
C ILE A 1026 -8.95 40.57 24.91
N GLU A 1027 -8.51 41.79 25.26
CA GLU A 1027 -7.39 42.00 26.19
C GLU A 1027 -7.64 41.39 27.57
N GLU A 1028 -8.86 41.56 28.10
CA GLU A 1028 -9.21 41.00 29.41
C GLU A 1028 -9.29 39.46 29.37
N LEU A 1029 -9.82 38.90 28.27
CA LEU A 1029 -9.90 37.47 28.05
C LEU A 1029 -8.49 36.85 27.89
N ASP A 1030 -7.62 37.50 27.12
CA ASP A 1030 -6.24 37.10 26.90
C ASP A 1030 -5.43 37.13 28.21
N GLY A 1031 -5.64 38.16 29.05
CA GLY A 1031 -5.02 38.24 30.37
C GLY A 1031 -5.43 37.09 31.29
N CYS A 1032 -6.71 36.70 31.28
CA CYS A 1032 -7.17 35.55 32.06
C CYS A 1032 -6.60 34.23 31.53
N PHE A 1033 -6.69 33.99 30.21
CA PHE A 1033 -6.20 32.76 29.61
C PHE A 1033 -4.67 32.62 29.68
N SER A 1034 -3.92 33.72 29.58
CA SER A 1034 -2.46 33.70 29.78
C SER A 1034 -2.09 33.22 31.19
N GLN A 1035 -2.79 33.71 32.22
CA GLN A 1035 -2.56 33.24 33.57
C GLN A 1035 -2.99 31.77 33.76
N PHE A 1036 -4.05 31.35 33.06
CA PHE A 1036 -4.49 29.96 33.09
C PHE A 1036 -3.45 29.04 32.45
N ASP A 1037 -2.85 29.45 31.33
CA ASP A 1037 -1.78 28.71 30.66
C ASP A 1037 -0.61 28.45 31.62
N GLU A 1038 -0.19 29.47 32.39
CA GLU A 1038 0.89 29.33 33.37
C GLU A 1038 0.55 28.34 34.49
N ILE A 1039 -0.66 28.43 35.05
CA ILE A 1039 -1.13 27.54 36.12
C ILE A 1039 -1.19 26.10 35.61
N VAL A 1040 -1.82 25.89 34.46
CA VAL A 1040 -2.01 24.59 33.82
C VAL A 1040 -0.66 23.95 33.48
N HIS A 1041 0.28 24.73 32.94
CA HIS A 1041 1.64 24.28 32.66
C HIS A 1041 2.38 23.85 33.94
N ARG A 1042 2.25 24.61 35.04
CA ARG A 1042 2.89 24.28 36.33
C ARG A 1042 2.47 22.91 36.87
N TYR A 1043 1.20 22.54 36.67
CA TYR A 1043 0.67 21.23 37.07
C TYR A 1043 0.75 20.18 35.96
N LYS A 1044 1.56 20.41 34.92
CA LYS A 1044 1.81 19.45 33.83
C LYS A 1044 0.53 18.99 33.13
N LEU A 1045 -0.46 19.87 33.08
CA LEU A 1045 -1.66 19.67 32.30
C LEU A 1045 -1.42 20.25 30.91
N GLU A 1046 -1.96 19.60 29.89
CA GLU A 1046 -1.85 20.07 28.52
C GLU A 1046 -3.04 20.95 28.18
N LYS A 1047 -2.78 22.18 27.72
CA LYS A 1047 -3.82 23.05 27.16
C LYS A 1047 -4.25 22.46 25.81
N LEU A 1048 -5.55 22.28 25.62
CA LEU A 1048 -6.05 21.78 24.34
C LEU A 1048 -6.58 22.91 23.47
N LYS A 1049 -7.51 23.70 24.01
CA LYS A 1049 -8.06 24.85 23.32
C LYS A 1049 -8.84 25.75 24.26
N THR A 1050 -9.13 26.94 23.76
CA THR A 1050 -10.22 27.77 24.23
C THR A 1050 -11.42 27.61 23.29
N ILE A 1051 -12.63 27.59 23.82
CA ILE A 1051 -13.87 27.50 23.06
C ILE A 1051 -14.71 28.71 23.44
N GLY A 1052 -14.53 29.82 22.72
CA GLY A 1052 -15.09 31.10 23.13
C GLY A 1052 -14.48 31.55 24.46
N ASP A 1053 -15.33 31.64 25.47
CA ASP A 1053 -15.04 31.97 26.87
C ASP A 1053 -14.69 30.76 27.75
N SER A 1054 -14.76 29.55 27.19
CA SER A 1054 -14.40 28.33 27.92
C SER A 1054 -12.92 27.96 27.72
N TYR A 1055 -12.26 27.53 28.80
CA TYR A 1055 -10.90 27.00 28.76
C TYR A 1055 -10.89 25.48 29.01
N MET A 1056 -10.17 24.73 28.17
CA MET A 1056 -10.10 23.27 28.24
C MET A 1056 -8.65 22.79 28.35
N CYS A 1057 -8.35 22.01 29.39
CA CYS A 1057 -7.09 21.29 29.54
C CYS A 1057 -7.31 19.84 29.97
N VAL A 1058 -6.24 19.05 29.84
CA VAL A 1058 -6.24 17.62 30.16
C VAL A 1058 -4.99 17.22 30.91
N GLY A 1059 -5.16 16.40 31.95
CA GLY A 1059 -4.08 15.73 32.66
C GLY A 1059 -3.90 14.29 32.19
N GLY A 1060 -2.64 13.83 32.18
CA GLY A 1060 -2.26 12.46 31.81
C GLY A 1060 -2.07 12.25 30.30
N ILE A 1061 -2.00 13.36 29.54
CA ILE A 1061 -1.83 13.41 28.09
C ILE A 1061 -0.96 14.65 27.77
N PRO A 1062 -0.01 14.57 26.82
CA PRO A 1062 0.34 13.39 26.00
C PRO A 1062 1.12 12.32 26.80
N ALA A 1063 1.83 12.71 27.85
CA ALA A 1063 2.52 11.78 28.72
C ALA A 1063 1.55 11.18 29.74
N LYS A 1064 1.43 9.85 29.76
CA LYS A 1064 0.65 9.13 30.78
C LYS A 1064 1.29 9.34 32.14
N ASN A 1065 0.53 9.83 33.12
CA ASN A 1065 0.94 9.91 34.52
C ASN A 1065 -0.16 9.35 35.42
N GLY A 1066 0.20 8.83 36.60
CA GLY A 1066 -0.76 8.32 37.59
C GLY A 1066 -1.45 9.44 38.38
N THR A 1067 -0.86 10.63 38.40
CA THR A 1067 -1.27 11.77 39.22
C THR A 1067 -2.26 12.72 38.53
N HIS A 1068 -2.62 12.49 37.26
CA HIS A 1068 -3.42 13.42 36.44
C HIS A 1068 -4.66 14.01 37.12
N ALA A 1069 -5.34 13.24 37.97
CA ALA A 1069 -6.55 13.68 38.64
C ALA A 1069 -6.24 14.63 39.80
N ILE A 1070 -5.15 14.36 40.53
CA ILE A 1070 -4.64 15.21 41.62
C ILE A 1070 -4.14 16.53 41.02
N ASP A 1071 -3.36 16.44 39.95
CA ASP A 1071 -2.80 17.60 39.23
C ASP A 1071 -3.89 18.54 38.72
N ALA A 1072 -4.94 17.98 38.11
CA ALA A 1072 -6.11 18.73 37.65
C ALA A 1072 -6.87 19.40 38.80
N CYS A 1073 -6.98 18.74 39.96
CA CYS A 1073 -7.65 19.32 41.12
C CYS A 1073 -6.83 20.46 41.75
N LEU A 1074 -5.50 20.35 41.83
CA LEU A 1074 -4.63 21.44 42.29
C LEU A 1074 -4.73 22.66 41.35
N ALA A 1075 -4.62 22.42 40.04
CA ALA A 1075 -4.75 23.48 39.05
C ALA A 1075 -6.11 24.18 39.16
N ALA A 1076 -7.20 23.42 39.30
CA ALA A 1076 -8.54 24.00 39.45
C ALA A 1076 -8.68 24.90 40.68
N LEU A 1077 -8.11 24.52 41.82
CA LEU A 1077 -8.13 25.34 43.03
C LEU A 1077 -7.33 26.64 42.84
N GLU A 1078 -6.19 26.60 42.15
CA GLU A 1078 -5.38 27.79 41.85
C GLU A 1078 -6.07 28.72 40.83
N LEU A 1079 -6.67 28.16 39.78
CA LEU A 1079 -7.48 28.90 38.80
C LEU A 1079 -8.68 29.61 39.49
N GLN A 1080 -9.38 28.89 40.38
CA GLN A 1080 -10.47 29.45 41.17
C GLN A 1080 -9.99 30.59 42.08
N ALA A 1081 -8.84 30.43 42.76
CA ALA A 1081 -8.28 31.44 43.64
C ALA A 1081 -7.91 32.72 42.88
N PHE A 1082 -7.26 32.59 41.72
CA PHE A 1082 -6.94 33.73 40.85
C PHE A 1082 -8.19 34.49 40.40
N MET A 1083 -9.23 33.78 39.93
CA MET A 1083 -10.48 34.42 39.51
C MET A 1083 -11.19 35.13 40.66
N ASN A 1084 -11.18 34.54 41.85
CA ASN A 1084 -11.75 35.18 43.04
C ASN A 1084 -10.98 36.45 43.43
N GLN A 1085 -9.66 36.44 43.33
CA GLN A 1085 -8.82 37.61 43.61
C GLN A 1085 -9.06 38.72 42.57
N MET A 1086 -9.13 38.37 41.29
CA MET A 1086 -9.43 39.32 40.21
C MET A 1086 -10.81 39.95 40.40
N GLN A 1087 -11.81 39.13 40.75
CA GLN A 1087 -13.15 39.60 41.09
C GLN A 1087 -13.12 40.61 42.25
N ALA A 1088 -12.36 40.33 43.32
CA ALA A 1088 -12.26 41.23 44.48
C ALA A 1088 -11.68 42.59 44.08
N ILE A 1089 -10.55 42.59 43.38
CA ILE A 1089 -9.86 43.81 42.92
C ILE A 1089 -10.76 44.64 42.00
N LYS A 1090 -11.38 44.02 40.99
CA LYS A 1090 -12.23 44.74 40.03
C LYS A 1090 -13.49 45.29 40.67
N LYS A 1091 -14.08 44.56 41.61
CA LYS A 1091 -15.24 45.02 42.36
C LYS A 1091 -14.91 46.25 43.20
N GLU A 1092 -13.72 46.32 43.82
CA GLU A 1092 -13.26 47.52 44.55
C GLU A 1092 -13.03 48.71 43.62
N LEU A 1093 -12.54 48.47 42.39
CA LEU A 1093 -12.33 49.50 41.37
C LEU A 1093 -13.61 49.89 40.61
N GLY A 1094 -14.77 49.28 40.92
CA GLY A 1094 -16.03 49.52 40.23
C GLY A 1094 -16.08 49.05 38.77
N LEU A 1095 -15.18 48.14 38.39
CA LEU A 1095 -15.06 47.60 37.02
C LEU A 1095 -15.88 46.30 36.87
N PRO A 1096 -16.38 45.99 35.65
CA PRO A 1096 -17.01 44.71 35.40
C PRO A 1096 -16.01 43.56 35.60
N TYR A 1097 -16.49 42.41 36.08
CA TYR A 1097 -15.66 41.24 36.32
C TYR A 1097 -16.39 39.95 35.91
N TRP A 1098 -15.62 38.93 35.56
CA TRP A 1098 -16.15 37.60 35.28
C TRP A 1098 -16.11 36.68 36.49
N GLN A 1099 -17.05 35.74 36.49
CA GLN A 1099 -17.05 34.64 37.43
C GLN A 1099 -16.94 33.33 36.66
N MET A 1100 -16.23 32.38 37.24
CA MET A 1100 -15.89 31.14 36.56
C MET A 1100 -16.60 29.94 37.19
N ARG A 1101 -16.99 29.00 36.35
CA ARG A 1101 -17.35 27.63 36.74
C ARG A 1101 -16.23 26.70 36.34
N ILE A 1102 -15.98 25.66 37.15
CA ILE A 1102 -14.99 24.64 36.84
C ILE A 1102 -15.63 23.26 36.97
N GLY A 1103 -15.49 22.44 35.94
CA GLY A 1103 -15.93 21.04 35.91
C GLY A 1103 -14.76 20.10 35.62
N ILE A 1104 -14.62 19.07 36.43
CA ILE A 1104 -13.56 18.07 36.28
C ILE A 1104 -14.17 16.67 36.23
N HIS A 1105 -13.77 15.90 35.22
CA HIS A 1105 -14.14 14.50 35.12
C HIS A 1105 -12.99 13.67 34.58
N THR A 1106 -12.85 12.45 35.11
CA THR A 1106 -11.82 11.50 34.74
C THR A 1106 -12.41 10.32 33.98
N GLY A 1107 -11.81 9.97 32.85
CA GLY A 1107 -12.16 8.74 32.13
C GLY A 1107 -11.30 8.48 30.89
N PRO A 1108 -11.58 7.38 30.16
CA PRO A 1108 -10.75 6.92 29.03
C PRO A 1108 -10.87 7.75 27.74
N VAL A 1109 -9.94 8.63 27.36
CA VAL A 1109 -9.97 9.44 26.12
C VAL A 1109 -8.95 8.99 25.08
N ILE A 1110 -9.15 9.26 23.79
CA ILE A 1110 -8.04 9.24 22.85
C ILE A 1110 -7.52 10.70 22.76
N ALA A 1111 -6.23 10.89 22.49
CA ALA A 1111 -5.63 12.15 22.01
C ALA A 1111 -4.98 12.01 20.63
N GLY A 1112 -4.82 13.09 19.89
CA GLY A 1112 -4.14 13.07 18.58
C GLY A 1112 -4.11 14.43 17.89
N VAL A 1113 -3.35 14.52 16.79
CA VAL A 1113 -3.25 15.72 15.96
C VAL A 1113 -4.23 15.65 14.79
N ILE A 1114 -4.99 16.72 14.56
CA ILE A 1114 -5.85 16.88 13.38
C ILE A 1114 -5.41 18.11 12.58
N GLY A 1115 -5.57 18.03 11.25
CA GLY A 1115 -5.28 19.11 10.31
C GLY A 1115 -4.04 18.81 9.46
N LYS A 1116 -4.00 19.35 8.24
CA LYS A 1116 -2.86 19.21 7.29
C LYS A 1116 -2.08 20.51 7.05
N LYS A 1117 -2.71 21.66 7.36
CA LYS A 1117 -2.12 23.00 7.18
C LYS A 1117 -2.09 23.80 8.49
N LYS A 1118 -3.08 23.58 9.36
CA LYS A 1118 -3.12 24.05 10.75
C LYS A 1118 -3.24 22.80 11.62
N PHE A 1119 -2.12 22.36 12.17
CA PHE A 1119 -2.10 21.20 13.07
C PHE A 1119 -2.67 21.63 14.43
N ALA A 1120 -3.56 20.83 14.99
CA ALA A 1120 -4.11 21.02 16.33
C ALA A 1120 -4.08 19.68 17.08
N PHE A 1121 -3.42 19.65 18.24
CA PHE A 1121 -3.49 18.52 19.14
C PHE A 1121 -4.73 18.64 20.02
N ASP A 1122 -5.46 17.54 20.18
CA ASP A 1122 -6.75 17.58 20.85
C ASP A 1122 -7.06 16.23 21.52
N VAL A 1123 -7.99 16.25 22.47
CA VAL A 1123 -8.63 15.06 23.07
C VAL A 1123 -10.11 15.28 22.86
N TRP A 1124 -10.90 14.24 22.70
CA TRP A 1124 -12.34 14.55 22.63
C TRP A 1124 -13.19 13.52 23.38
N GLY A 1125 -14.47 13.24 23.03
CA GLY A 1125 -15.47 12.24 23.48
C GLY A 1125 -16.11 12.22 24.84
N ASP A 1126 -16.56 11.03 25.26
CA ASP A 1126 -17.56 10.97 26.31
C ASP A 1126 -17.15 11.60 27.65
N ALA A 1127 -15.87 11.61 28.04
CA ALA A 1127 -15.40 12.22 29.29
C ALA A 1127 -15.17 13.69 29.08
N VAL A 1128 -14.76 14.10 27.87
CA VAL A 1128 -14.73 15.51 27.50
C VAL A 1128 -16.13 16.09 27.56
N ASN A 1129 -17.12 15.39 26.98
CA ASN A 1129 -18.51 15.79 27.04
C ASN A 1129 -19.02 15.77 28.48
N THR A 1130 -18.69 14.74 29.27
CA THR A 1130 -19.10 14.64 30.67
C THR A 1130 -18.47 15.74 31.52
N ALA A 1131 -17.18 16.05 31.35
CA ALA A 1131 -16.48 17.15 32.02
C ALA A 1131 -17.12 18.50 31.70
N SER A 1132 -17.40 18.78 30.41
CA SER A 1132 -18.10 19.99 29.99
C SER A 1132 -19.50 20.07 30.61
N ARG A 1133 -20.23 18.95 30.72
CA ARG A 1133 -21.54 18.94 31.40
C ARG A 1133 -21.42 19.15 32.91
N LEU A 1134 -20.34 18.67 33.53
CA LEU A 1134 -20.06 18.90 34.95
C LEU A 1134 -19.75 20.37 35.24
N GLU A 1135 -19.01 21.02 34.33
CA GLU A 1135 -18.80 22.47 34.39
C GLU A 1135 -20.17 23.17 34.34
N SER A 1136 -20.99 22.86 33.34
CA SER A 1136 -22.25 23.57 33.15
C SER A 1136 -23.27 23.34 34.27
N ALA A 1137 -23.22 22.17 34.92
CA ALA A 1137 -23.99 21.84 36.13
C ALA A 1137 -23.35 22.34 37.44
N GLY A 1138 -22.16 22.96 37.34
CA GLY A 1138 -21.42 23.54 38.44
C GLY A 1138 -22.00 24.85 38.94
N GLU A 1139 -21.67 25.17 40.19
CA GLU A 1139 -21.98 26.47 40.78
C GLU A 1139 -20.83 27.45 40.53
N VAL A 1140 -21.19 28.73 40.41
CA VAL A 1140 -20.23 29.80 40.14
C VAL A 1140 -19.25 29.92 41.29
N GLY A 1141 -17.97 30.03 40.96
CA GLY A 1141 -16.90 30.14 41.95
C GLY A 1141 -16.64 28.85 42.72
N LYS A 1142 -17.21 27.70 42.32
CA LYS A 1142 -16.95 26.38 42.90
C LYS A 1142 -16.35 25.43 41.86
N VAL A 1143 -15.56 24.46 42.34
CA VAL A 1143 -14.98 23.39 41.52
C VAL A 1143 -15.82 22.14 41.66
N ASN A 1144 -16.47 21.73 40.57
CA ASN A 1144 -17.38 20.58 40.53
C ASN A 1144 -16.67 19.37 39.93
N ILE A 1145 -16.64 18.24 40.65
CA ILE A 1145 -15.95 17.02 40.22
C ILE A 1145 -16.90 15.82 40.17
N SER A 1146 -16.64 14.87 39.27
CA SER A 1146 -17.45 13.65 39.17
C SER A 1146 -17.12 12.65 40.28
N GLN A 1147 -18.00 11.66 40.47
CA GLN A 1147 -17.70 10.51 41.33
C GLN A 1147 -16.40 9.79 40.93
N ASP A 1148 -16.13 9.65 39.64
CA ASP A 1148 -14.91 9.00 39.13
C ASP A 1148 -13.65 9.78 39.52
N THR A 1149 -13.66 11.11 39.35
CA THR A 1149 -12.54 11.95 39.79
C THR A 1149 -12.39 11.92 41.30
N TYR A 1150 -13.50 12.04 42.05
CA TYR A 1150 -13.48 11.95 43.52
C TYR A 1150 -12.83 10.64 44.00
N SER A 1151 -13.15 9.51 43.36
CA SER A 1151 -12.60 8.21 43.75
C SER A 1151 -11.07 8.15 43.67
N LEU A 1152 -10.45 8.96 42.81
CA LEU A 1152 -9.00 9.04 42.64
C LEU A 1152 -8.34 10.08 43.55
N VAL A 1153 -9.09 11.06 44.07
CA VAL A 1153 -8.50 12.21 44.78
C VAL A 1153 -8.96 12.35 46.24
N LYS A 1154 -9.98 11.58 46.68
CA LYS A 1154 -10.57 11.61 48.03
C LYS A 1154 -9.56 11.49 49.18
N ASP A 1155 -8.40 10.88 48.92
CA ASP A 1155 -7.38 10.68 49.95
C ASP A 1155 -6.57 11.95 50.22
N PHE A 1156 -6.51 12.88 49.26
CA PHE A 1156 -5.72 14.11 49.32
C PHE A 1156 -6.55 15.36 49.57
N PHE A 1157 -7.80 15.37 49.08
CA PHE A 1157 -8.64 16.58 49.09
C PHE A 1157 -9.86 16.46 49.98
N LYS A 1158 -10.26 17.60 50.53
CA LYS A 1158 -11.53 17.80 51.21
C LYS A 1158 -12.61 18.11 50.17
N THR A 1159 -13.67 17.30 50.16
CA THR A 1159 -14.78 17.45 49.23
C THR A 1159 -16.12 17.43 49.96
N GLU A 1160 -17.14 18.01 49.34
CA GLU A 1160 -18.52 18.02 49.83
C GLU A 1160 -19.42 17.31 48.82
N TYR A 1161 -20.13 16.27 49.27
CA TYR A 1161 -21.03 15.51 48.38
C TYR A 1161 -22.30 16.32 48.09
N ARG A 1162 -22.63 16.49 46.80
CA ARG A 1162 -23.78 17.28 46.35
C ARG A 1162 -25.05 16.47 46.10
N GLY A 1163 -24.99 15.14 46.27
CA GLY A 1163 -26.04 14.26 45.78
C GLY A 1163 -25.93 13.99 44.28
N THR A 1164 -26.99 13.39 43.73
CA THR A 1164 -27.09 13.08 42.31
C THR A 1164 -27.83 14.20 41.58
N VAL A 1165 -27.16 14.82 40.60
CA VAL A 1165 -27.71 15.94 39.81
C VAL A 1165 -28.11 15.43 38.42
N PRO A 1166 -29.32 15.74 37.92
CA PRO A 1166 -29.72 15.36 36.57
C PRO A 1166 -28.88 16.07 35.53
N VAL A 1167 -28.15 15.30 34.72
CA VAL A 1167 -27.34 15.80 33.62
C VAL A 1167 -27.95 15.41 32.29
N LYS A 1168 -28.12 16.41 31.43
CA LYS A 1168 -28.72 16.26 30.09
C LYS A 1168 -28.05 15.12 29.32
N ASN A 1169 -28.86 14.12 28.93
CA ASN A 1169 -28.48 12.90 28.21
C ASN A 1169 -27.53 11.94 28.97
N LYS A 1170 -27.38 12.10 30.29
CA LYS A 1170 -26.55 11.24 31.15
C LYS A 1170 -27.29 10.64 32.34
N GLY A 1171 -28.50 11.12 32.63
CA GLY A 1171 -29.24 10.75 33.83
C GLY A 1171 -28.69 11.45 35.07
N ASP A 1172 -29.03 10.93 36.24
CA ASP A 1172 -28.59 11.49 37.51
C ASP A 1172 -27.14 11.07 37.81
N MET A 1173 -26.24 12.03 37.93
CA MET A 1173 -24.82 11.79 38.23
C MET A 1173 -24.44 12.30 39.61
N ALA A 1174 -23.77 11.46 40.37
CA ALA A 1174 -23.17 11.83 41.66
C ALA A 1174 -22.01 12.81 41.44
N MET A 1175 -22.06 13.94 42.16
CA MET A 1175 -21.07 15.02 42.05
C MET A 1175 -20.60 15.46 43.43
N HIS A 1176 -19.37 16.01 43.46
CA HIS A 1176 -18.79 16.60 44.65
C HIS A 1176 -18.29 18.01 44.36
N PHE A 1177 -18.34 18.89 45.34
CA PHE A 1177 -17.54 20.10 45.32
C PHE A 1177 -16.17 19.84 45.92
N LEU A 1178 -15.13 20.26 45.22
CA LEU A 1178 -13.77 20.29 45.72
C LEU A 1178 -13.57 21.58 46.52
N LEU A 1179 -13.25 21.45 47.81
CA LEU A 1179 -13.15 22.60 48.73
C LEU A 1179 -11.69 23.04 48.96
N GLY A 1180 -10.76 22.10 48.97
CA GLY A 1180 -9.35 22.34 49.26
C GLY A 1180 -8.61 21.03 49.56
N LEU A 1181 -7.36 21.14 49.97
CA LEU A 1181 -6.60 20.01 50.50
C LEU A 1181 -7.12 19.63 51.90
N LYS A 1182 -6.92 18.37 52.30
CA LYS A 1182 -7.16 17.99 53.71
C LYS A 1182 -6.16 18.71 54.61
N GLU A 1183 -6.54 18.93 55.87
CA GLU A 1183 -5.75 19.74 56.82
C GLU A 1183 -4.34 19.18 57.02
N GLU A 1184 -4.19 17.85 57.05
CA GLU A 1184 -2.90 17.18 57.14
C GLU A 1184 -1.98 17.38 55.92
N PHE A 1185 -2.54 17.77 54.77
CA PHE A 1185 -1.80 17.93 53.51
C PHE A 1185 -1.61 19.39 53.08
N ALA A 1186 -2.12 20.34 53.85
CA ALA A 1186 -2.10 21.76 53.52
C ALA A 1186 -1.16 22.58 54.41
N LEU A 1187 -0.47 23.57 53.82
CA LEU A 1187 0.08 24.73 54.53
C LEU A 1187 -1.06 25.76 54.77
N ARG A 1188 -0.86 26.73 55.68
CA ARG A 1188 -1.88 27.73 56.09
C ARG A 1188 -2.73 28.20 54.88
N ASP A 1189 -4.06 28.17 55.05
CA ASP A 1189 -5.13 28.47 54.06
C ASP A 1189 -5.62 27.32 53.15
N GLY A 1190 -5.21 26.07 53.38
CA GLY A 1190 -5.93 24.89 52.87
C GLY A 1190 -5.79 24.61 51.36
N ARG A 1191 -4.94 25.37 50.65
CA ARG A 1191 -4.79 25.33 49.19
C ARG A 1191 -3.38 25.00 48.72
N VAL A 1192 -2.38 25.23 49.56
CA VAL A 1192 -0.97 24.99 49.23
C VAL A 1192 -0.52 23.65 49.83
N PRO A 1193 0.05 22.71 49.05
CA PRO A 1193 0.52 21.45 49.59
C PRO A 1193 1.71 21.57 50.56
N ASN A 1194 1.70 20.81 51.65
CA ASN A 1194 2.83 20.70 52.57
C ASN A 1194 3.81 19.56 52.16
N GLU A 1195 4.85 19.32 52.96
CA GLU A 1195 5.83 18.27 52.67
C GLU A 1195 5.23 16.86 52.73
N GLU A 1196 4.27 16.59 53.63
CA GLU A 1196 3.61 15.28 53.72
C GLU A 1196 2.78 14.96 52.47
N PHE A 1197 2.13 15.98 51.88
CA PHE A 1197 1.49 15.84 50.58
C PHE A 1197 2.52 15.46 49.51
N LYS A 1198 3.67 16.14 49.47
CA LYS A 1198 4.70 15.89 48.45
C LYS A 1198 5.25 14.48 48.56
N GLU A 1199 5.53 13.97 49.76
CA GLU A 1199 6.00 12.59 49.95
C GLU A 1199 4.99 11.57 49.42
N LYS A 1200 3.71 11.73 49.77
CA LYS A 1200 2.65 10.82 49.32
C LYS A 1200 2.35 10.95 47.82
N TYR A 1201 2.46 12.16 47.27
CA TYR A 1201 2.32 12.43 45.85
C TYR A 1201 3.46 11.83 45.03
N LEU A 1202 4.70 11.89 45.53
CA LEU A 1202 5.88 11.28 44.89
C LEU A 1202 5.81 9.76 44.83
N GLN A 1203 5.15 9.09 45.78
CA GLN A 1203 4.93 7.64 45.75
C GLN A 1203 3.98 7.19 44.61
N LEU A 1204 3.28 8.11 43.95
CA LEU A 1204 2.35 7.83 42.85
C LEU A 1204 2.98 7.99 41.45
N PHE A 1205 4.24 8.44 41.38
CA PHE A 1205 5.09 8.38 40.18
C PHE A 1205 5.83 7.04 40.14
#